data_AF-A0A941MDC5-F1
#
_entry.id   AF-A0A941MDC5-F1
#
_cell.length_a   1.000
_cell.length_b   1.000
_cell.length_c   1.000
_cell.angle_alpha   90.00
_cell.angle_beta   90.00
_cell.angle_gamma   90.00
#
_symmetry.space_group_name_H-M   'P 1'
#
loop_
_entity.id
_entity.type
_entity.pdbx_description
1 polymer ?
#
loop_
_entity_poly.entity_id
_entity_poly.type
_entity_poly.pdbx_seq_one_letter_code
_entity_poly.pdbx_strand_id
1 'polypeptide(L)'
;MNDIRNVSRAGKNTRRIQQSTITRAVRSVLAASALTLALGATSGTASAAAHRVPVAHALQLQRAAIDFAPVDDLALIPGGAETLIPGGGGPVMSLVSGWSGTFPGNVSGGFSGPFSATSAVDDATGIYLGSTGGSATATLNAGSSATGTTTAGAFDAIGIDVYAFNSGTVNNNGTANGIALGNGTGTGIHVYAYNGDATVNNTGTAYGYSKFGSGYGIVAVSNHGDATVNNSGDVTGYAYLNGVGMGIYAASTDGNVTINNTGAGNVYAYSWGNFAIGAYGHSVYGDVSVDNQADIYAHSVRSSAVGVYTNSTYGDISVSNSGTILVNGRTYSAGVTATGTGGVTVTNSATGDIHVTGAAGSGSTAVGISAVSINSDPYAASHVGVYNDGTIYVRTTIGSATGISATATGGTGTVDVVNTGDMYVRARAYSATGINAWGDDGVNVTNDATGSLVALSPSGHVTGIAAFSPYGDTTVSNSGYVAALGNKYSSTGINAGSQYGNVSVTNSGAGEVYAFNRDATATGVNARSYAGNVGITNGDTGYIHAVSTNGDAIAVQGYSHDGNASVSNGATGNIYAYSRYGDATGNYVVSYAGNAVVDNSGTVGAYSYYGTAIGIIAGTLGAGDVTINVMDTGVVNATGYDQAIGVGGIAMGTGDVNIYVAGAVNATSAQGSAAGVVAQAAGGSVNITSADTGAITVHSYDNGMGVMAVAAVNVDIDNATDVYVNAALGNAIGLYANSGGTTTVTNSGAVGAYAPTHGYFADGIFAYGATTNVTNTATGTVTAYGHSWSAG
;
A
#
# COMPACT_ATOMS: atom_id res chain seq x y z
N MET A 1 -18.90 75.61 -10.12
CA MET A 1 -18.77 76.67 -9.09
C MET A 1 -18.27 75.95 -7.83
N ASN A 2 -16.99 75.88 -7.48
CA ASN A 2 -15.81 76.69 -7.82
C ASN A 2 -14.55 75.81 -7.82
N ASP A 3 -13.68 76.07 -8.80
CA ASP A 3 -12.24 75.80 -8.73
C ASP A 3 -11.61 76.47 -7.52
N ILE A 4 -10.49 75.90 -7.01
CA ILE A 4 -9.30 76.71 -6.69
C ILE A 4 -8.06 75.84 -6.34
N ARG A 5 -6.99 76.14 -7.11
CA ARG A 5 -5.54 76.15 -6.81
C ARG A 5 -4.74 74.84 -6.75
N ASN A 6 -4.13 74.56 -7.91
CA ASN A 6 -2.73 74.14 -8.02
C ASN A 6 -1.80 75.06 -7.22
N VAL A 7 -1.04 74.48 -6.28
CA VAL A 7 0.17 75.09 -5.72
C VAL A 7 1.28 74.07 -5.79
N SER A 8 2.31 74.39 -6.56
CA SER A 8 3.60 73.73 -6.64
C SER A 8 4.25 73.56 -5.26
N ARG A 9 4.71 72.36 -4.93
CA ARG A 9 5.79 72.17 -3.95
C ARG A 9 6.86 71.23 -4.51
N ALA A 10 8.05 71.79 -4.61
CA ALA A 10 9.28 71.18 -5.04
C ALA A 10 9.66 69.96 -4.20
N GLY A 11 10.32 69.02 -4.89
CA GLY A 11 11.27 68.01 -4.42
C GLY A 11 11.32 67.69 -2.94
N LYS A 12 10.73 66.55 -2.57
CA LYS A 12 11.34 65.69 -1.56
C LYS A 12 11.96 64.50 -2.29
N ASN A 13 13.28 64.56 -2.49
CA ASN A 13 14.08 63.36 -2.65
C ASN A 13 13.74 62.45 -1.47
N THR A 14 12.94 61.42 -1.71
CA THR A 14 12.90 60.27 -0.82
C THR A 14 14.31 59.69 -0.90
N ARG A 15 15.11 59.97 0.13
CA ARG A 15 16.30 59.16 0.41
C ARG A 15 15.78 57.74 0.47
N ARG A 16 16.03 56.95 -0.60
CA ARG A 16 16.15 55.51 -0.45
C ARG A 16 17.22 55.34 0.61
N ILE A 17 16.79 55.04 1.84
CA ILE A 17 17.69 54.47 2.83
C ILE A 17 18.15 53.19 2.15
N GLN A 18 19.37 53.19 1.62
CA GLN A 18 20.03 51.96 1.22
C GLN A 18 20.15 51.15 2.51
N GLN A 19 19.20 50.25 2.74
CA GLN A 19 19.45 49.12 3.62
C GLN A 19 20.71 48.44 3.09
N SER A 20 21.65 48.17 3.99
CA SER A 20 22.93 47.57 3.61
C SER A 20 22.70 46.30 2.79
N THR A 21 23.50 46.10 1.74
CA THR A 21 23.39 44.95 0.84
C THR A 21 23.43 43.61 1.60
N ILE A 22 24.11 43.57 2.75
CA ILE A 22 24.17 42.45 3.71
C ILE A 22 22.77 42.05 4.21
N THR A 23 21.90 43.02 4.52
CA THR A 23 20.53 42.76 4.98
C THR A 23 19.65 42.13 3.90
N ARG A 24 19.99 42.28 2.61
CA ARG A 24 19.23 41.70 1.49
C ARG A 24 19.62 40.26 1.20
N ALA A 25 20.92 39.93 1.23
CA ALA A 25 21.45 38.58 1.04
C ALA A 25 21.08 37.64 2.20
N VAL A 26 21.21 38.12 3.45
CA VAL A 26 20.76 37.37 4.63
C VAL A 26 19.24 37.20 4.60
N ARG A 27 18.46 38.21 4.18
CA ARG A 27 17.00 38.04 4.03
C ARG A 27 16.59 37.17 2.86
N SER A 28 17.34 37.03 1.77
CA SER A 28 16.95 36.13 0.67
C SER A 28 17.19 34.67 1.04
N VAL A 29 18.32 34.35 1.70
CA VAL A 29 18.60 33.00 2.21
C VAL A 29 17.72 32.66 3.42
N LEU A 30 17.48 33.62 4.33
CA LEU A 30 16.58 33.44 5.48
C LEU A 30 15.10 33.45 5.08
N ALA A 31 14.67 34.25 4.08
CA ALA A 31 13.32 34.19 3.55
C ALA A 31 13.10 32.93 2.71
N ALA A 32 14.13 32.38 2.08
CA ALA A 32 14.07 31.07 1.46
C ALA A 32 13.97 29.95 2.52
N SER A 33 14.77 29.99 3.58
CA SER A 33 14.66 29.08 4.73
C SER A 33 13.27 29.17 5.37
N ALA A 34 12.72 30.38 5.48
CA ALA A 34 11.35 30.64 5.95
C ALA A 34 10.28 30.29 4.91
N LEU A 35 10.57 30.28 3.60
CA LEU A 35 9.65 29.86 2.52
C LEU A 35 9.62 28.33 2.40
N THR A 36 10.75 27.64 2.55
CA THR A 36 10.86 26.17 2.69
C THR A 36 10.18 25.68 3.96
N LEU A 37 10.27 26.46 5.05
CA LEU A 37 9.53 26.21 6.29
C LEU A 37 8.05 26.62 6.20
N ALA A 38 7.72 27.67 5.45
CA ALA A 38 6.33 28.02 5.14
C ALA A 38 5.70 27.01 4.18
N LEU A 39 6.46 26.32 3.34
CA LEU A 39 6.03 25.10 2.65
C LEU A 39 5.79 23.97 3.66
N GLY A 40 6.54 23.89 4.76
CA GLY A 40 6.19 23.05 5.93
C GLY A 40 4.88 23.44 6.63
N ALA A 41 4.45 24.70 6.55
CA ALA A 41 3.15 25.16 7.07
C ALA A 41 2.02 25.22 6.00
N THR A 42 2.33 25.19 4.70
CA THR A 42 1.36 25.44 3.61
C THR A 42 1.31 24.38 2.50
N SER A 43 2.28 23.47 2.39
CA SER A 43 2.12 22.25 1.55
C SER A 43 1.05 21.29 2.10
N GLY A 44 0.61 21.51 3.34
CA GLY A 44 -0.59 20.91 3.92
C GLY A 44 -1.92 21.42 3.34
N THR A 45 -1.96 22.32 2.35
CA THR A 45 -3.23 22.82 1.77
C THR A 45 -3.44 22.57 0.28
N ALA A 46 -2.54 21.84 -0.40
CA ALA A 46 -2.79 21.32 -1.76
C ALA A 46 -3.21 19.84 -1.80
N SER A 47 -3.34 19.17 -0.64
CA SER A 47 -4.09 17.89 -0.52
C SER A 47 -5.15 17.87 0.60
N ALA A 48 -5.31 18.96 1.36
CA ALA A 48 -6.38 19.09 2.34
C ALA A 48 -7.37 20.19 1.91
N ALA A 49 -8.38 19.82 1.13
CA ALA A 49 -9.63 20.56 1.12
C ALA A 49 -10.31 20.34 2.49
N ALA A 50 -10.19 21.33 3.37
CA ALA A 50 -10.94 21.56 4.61
C ALA A 50 -11.80 20.40 5.14
N HIS A 51 -11.26 19.60 6.07
CA HIS A 51 -12.10 18.98 7.10
C HIS A 51 -12.10 19.92 8.31
N ARG A 52 -13.16 20.75 8.42
CA ARG A 52 -13.47 21.43 9.68
C ARG A 52 -13.74 20.36 10.73
N VAL A 53 -13.11 20.49 11.89
CA VAL A 53 -13.41 19.73 13.12
C VAL A 53 -14.94 19.64 13.29
N PRO A 54 -15.57 18.46 13.14
CA PRO A 54 -16.95 18.29 13.56
C PRO A 54 -16.92 17.94 15.04
N VAL A 55 -17.46 18.86 15.83
CA VAL A 55 -18.15 18.50 17.08
C VAL A 55 -18.96 17.23 16.82
N ALA A 56 -18.78 16.23 17.67
CA ALA A 56 -19.48 14.95 17.67
C ALA A 56 -20.97 15.10 17.27
N HIS A 57 -21.24 14.86 15.99
CA HIS A 57 -22.55 14.55 15.45
C HIS A 57 -22.32 13.37 14.53
N ALA A 58 -22.82 12.21 14.97
CA ALA A 58 -22.84 10.98 14.21
C ALA A 58 -23.52 11.21 12.85
N LEU A 59 -22.70 11.38 11.81
CA LEU A 59 -23.12 11.32 10.42
C LEU A 59 -22.31 10.19 9.78
N GLN A 60 -23.06 9.16 9.42
CA GLN A 60 -22.63 7.88 8.86
C GLN A 60 -21.54 8.05 7.80
N LEU A 61 -20.33 7.54 8.07
CA LEU A 61 -19.48 7.06 6.99
C LEU A 61 -20.32 6.01 6.25
N GLN A 62 -20.67 6.30 4.99
CA GLN A 62 -21.02 5.26 4.04
C GLN A 62 -19.73 4.46 3.76
N ARG A 63 -19.39 3.59 4.72
CA ARG A 63 -18.40 2.52 4.58
C ARG A 63 -18.89 1.63 3.43
N ALA A 64 -18.04 1.40 2.44
CA ALA A 64 -18.14 0.18 1.64
C ALA A 64 -17.29 -0.90 2.34
N ALA A 65 -17.52 -1.24 3.62
CA ALA A 65 -18.39 -2.37 3.92
C ALA A 65 -19.31 -2.67 2.73
N ILE A 66 -18.90 -3.62 1.88
CA ILE A 66 -19.88 -4.25 1.02
C ILE A 66 -20.86 -4.85 2.01
N ASP A 67 -21.97 -4.13 2.21
CA ASP A 67 -23.22 -4.65 2.69
C ASP A 67 -23.65 -5.63 1.60
N PHE A 68 -22.99 -6.79 1.58
CA PHE A 68 -23.68 -7.99 1.21
C PHE A 68 -24.78 -8.02 2.24
N ALA A 69 -25.98 -7.57 1.84
CA ALA A 69 -27.18 -8.13 2.42
C ALA A 69 -26.85 -9.61 2.64
N PRO A 70 -27.01 -10.13 3.88
CA PRO A 70 -26.65 -11.51 4.18
C PRO A 70 -27.10 -12.31 2.97
N VAL A 71 -26.18 -13.05 2.36
CA VAL A 71 -26.60 -14.05 1.37
C VAL A 71 -27.67 -14.78 2.14
N ASP A 72 -28.93 -14.55 1.74
CA ASP A 72 -30.08 -15.16 2.41
C ASP A 72 -29.65 -16.60 2.53
N ASP A 73 -29.68 -17.12 3.75
CA ASP A 73 -29.37 -18.50 3.96
C ASP A 73 -30.27 -19.27 2.98
N LEU A 74 -29.68 -19.71 1.85
CA LEU A 74 -30.40 -20.46 0.84
C LEU A 74 -30.61 -21.89 1.33
N ALA A 75 -30.25 -22.20 2.59
CA ALA A 75 -30.83 -23.30 3.35
C ALA A 75 -32.23 -22.99 3.91
N LEU A 76 -32.83 -21.81 3.68
CA LEU A 76 -34.26 -21.61 3.93
C LEU A 76 -35.12 -22.33 2.87
N ILE A 77 -35.13 -23.66 2.96
CA ILE A 77 -36.40 -24.37 2.95
C ILE A 77 -37.26 -23.68 4.03
N PRO A 78 -38.52 -23.28 3.76
CA PRO A 78 -39.43 -22.82 4.80
C PRO A 78 -39.67 -23.94 5.82
N GLY A 79 -38.75 -24.10 6.76
CA GLY A 79 -38.80 -25.05 7.85
C GLY A 79 -39.30 -24.35 9.09
N GLY A 80 -40.61 -24.16 9.18
CA GLY A 80 -41.25 -24.01 10.48
C GLY A 80 -40.93 -25.27 11.30
N ALA A 81 -40.49 -25.08 12.53
CA ALA A 81 -40.31 -26.15 13.50
C ALA A 81 -41.63 -26.90 13.69
N GLU A 82 -41.76 -28.11 13.15
CA GLU A 82 -42.76 -29.07 13.64
C GLU A 82 -42.18 -30.49 13.69
N THR A 83 -41.98 -30.93 14.92
CA THR A 83 -42.10 -32.33 15.34
C THR A 83 -43.36 -32.93 14.73
N LEU A 84 -43.27 -33.95 13.86
CA LEU A 84 -44.35 -34.93 13.62
C LEU A 84 -43.86 -36.13 12.80
N ILE A 85 -44.01 -37.32 13.38
CA ILE A 85 -44.00 -38.61 12.69
C ILE A 85 -45.33 -38.78 11.91
N PRO A 86 -45.47 -39.76 11.02
CA PRO A 86 -45.52 -39.65 9.57
C PRO A 86 -46.95 -39.51 9.01
N GLY A 87 -47.14 -38.69 7.97
CA GLY A 87 -48.43 -38.58 7.30
C GLY A 87 -48.35 -37.95 5.91
N GLY A 88 -48.23 -38.80 4.89
CA GLY A 88 -48.83 -38.57 3.57
C GLY A 88 -48.29 -37.40 2.74
N GLY A 89 -47.16 -37.62 2.07
CA GLY A 89 -46.63 -36.72 1.04
C GLY A 89 -45.25 -37.15 0.60
N GLY A 90 -45.07 -38.43 0.25
CA GLY A 90 -43.79 -38.94 -0.23
C GLY A 90 -43.42 -38.35 -1.60
N PRO A 91 -42.12 -38.22 -1.91
CA PRO A 91 -41.67 -37.89 -3.25
C PRO A 91 -42.02 -39.07 -4.18
N VAL A 92 -42.86 -38.84 -5.18
CA VAL A 92 -43.07 -39.79 -6.28
C VAL A 92 -43.16 -38.98 -7.57
N MET A 93 -42.10 -38.96 -8.37
CA MET A 93 -41.90 -39.92 -9.47
C MET A 93 -40.79 -39.43 -10.41
N SER A 94 -39.52 -39.77 -10.11
CA SER A 94 -38.47 -39.85 -11.14
C SER A 94 -38.58 -41.22 -11.81
N LEU A 95 -39.18 -41.27 -13.00
CA LEU A 95 -39.25 -42.50 -13.80
C LEU A 95 -38.00 -42.58 -14.69
N VAL A 96 -37.03 -43.39 -14.26
CA VAL A 96 -36.02 -44.17 -15.02
C VAL A 96 -34.72 -44.23 -14.20
N SER A 97 -34.55 -45.39 -13.54
CA SER A 97 -33.35 -46.05 -13.00
C SER A 97 -32.24 -45.15 -12.41
N GLY A 98 -31.79 -45.28 -11.16
CA GLY A 98 -31.81 -46.45 -10.25
C GLY A 98 -31.76 -46.07 -8.76
N TRP A 99 -32.50 -46.86 -7.98
CA TRP A 99 -32.69 -46.87 -6.53
C TRP A 99 -33.06 -45.55 -5.84
N SER A 100 -34.37 -45.23 -5.83
CA SER A 100 -34.97 -44.21 -4.96
C SER A 100 -35.61 -44.87 -3.73
N GLY A 101 -35.00 -44.76 -2.56
CA GLY A 101 -35.59 -45.21 -1.30
C GLY A 101 -34.94 -44.52 -0.11
N THR A 102 -35.75 -44.04 0.84
CA THR A 102 -35.30 -43.49 2.11
C THR A 102 -35.17 -44.63 3.12
N PHE A 103 -33.96 -44.90 3.62
CA PHE A 103 -33.72 -46.00 4.57
C PHE A 103 -33.29 -45.50 5.96
N PRO A 104 -33.73 -46.14 7.04
CA PRO A 104 -33.29 -45.78 8.40
C PRO A 104 -31.85 -46.19 8.73
N GLY A 105 -31.19 -47.01 7.88
CA GLY A 105 -29.81 -47.48 8.06
C GLY A 105 -28.88 -46.98 6.96
N ASN A 106 -27.64 -47.48 6.95
CA ASN A 106 -26.64 -47.09 5.94
C ASN A 106 -27.06 -47.54 4.53
N VAL A 107 -26.91 -46.65 3.55
CA VAL A 107 -27.22 -46.90 2.14
C VAL A 107 -25.96 -46.67 1.31
N SER A 108 -25.63 -47.60 0.42
CA SER A 108 -24.54 -47.41 -0.53
C SER A 108 -24.90 -47.98 -1.90
N GLY A 109 -24.52 -47.28 -2.96
CA GLY A 109 -24.80 -47.69 -4.34
C GLY A 109 -23.61 -47.43 -5.27
N GLY A 110 -23.24 -48.44 -6.04
CA GLY A 110 -22.32 -48.32 -7.17
C GLY A 110 -23.13 -48.29 -8.48
N PHE A 111 -22.97 -47.23 -9.26
CA PHE A 111 -23.79 -46.92 -10.42
C PHE A 111 -22.98 -47.05 -11.70
N SER A 112 -23.46 -47.85 -12.65
CA SER A 112 -22.86 -48.03 -13.98
C SER A 112 -23.91 -47.90 -15.08
N GLY A 113 -23.64 -47.04 -16.06
CA GLY A 113 -24.56 -46.74 -17.16
C GLY A 113 -25.15 -45.33 -17.10
N PRO A 114 -26.06 -44.99 -18.03
CA PRO A 114 -26.76 -43.72 -18.01
C PRO A 114 -27.99 -43.76 -17.07
N PHE A 115 -28.05 -42.80 -16.16
CA PHE A 115 -29.17 -42.50 -15.26
C PHE A 115 -29.69 -41.12 -15.66
N SER A 116 -30.96 -41.00 -16.04
CA SER A 116 -31.50 -39.74 -16.56
C SER A 116 -32.93 -39.52 -16.11
N ALA A 117 -33.20 -38.34 -15.55
CA ALA A 117 -34.52 -37.87 -15.19
C ALA A 117 -34.82 -36.56 -15.93
N THR A 118 -36.03 -36.43 -16.47
CA THR A 118 -36.49 -35.19 -17.11
C THR A 118 -37.90 -34.87 -16.64
N SER A 119 -38.11 -33.64 -16.15
CA SER A 119 -39.41 -33.19 -15.63
C SER A 119 -39.77 -31.78 -16.12
N ALA A 120 -41.06 -31.51 -16.26
CA ALA A 120 -41.60 -30.19 -16.59
C ALA A 120 -42.45 -29.61 -15.45
N VAL A 121 -42.71 -30.41 -14.41
CA VAL A 121 -43.74 -30.15 -13.38
C VAL A 121 -43.24 -30.41 -11.96
N ASP A 122 -41.99 -30.85 -11.81
CA ASP A 122 -41.36 -31.18 -10.54
C ASP A 122 -39.82 -31.20 -10.70
N ASP A 123 -39.11 -31.41 -9.61
CA ASP A 123 -37.66 -31.58 -9.60
C ASP A 123 -37.23 -32.82 -10.40
N ALA A 124 -36.00 -32.81 -10.92
CA ALA A 124 -35.44 -33.90 -11.71
C ALA A 124 -34.06 -34.29 -11.20
N THR A 125 -33.95 -35.50 -10.65
CA THR A 125 -32.69 -36.03 -10.12
C THR A 125 -32.27 -37.29 -10.85
N GLY A 126 -31.03 -37.31 -11.38
CA GLY A 126 -30.47 -38.46 -12.08
C GLY A 126 -30.24 -39.65 -11.16
N ILE A 127 -29.50 -39.43 -10.06
CA ILE A 127 -29.28 -40.42 -8.99
C ILE A 127 -29.63 -39.77 -7.65
N TYR A 128 -30.51 -40.39 -6.88
CA TYR A 128 -30.89 -39.92 -5.53
C TYR A 128 -30.65 -41.03 -4.50
N LEU A 129 -29.91 -40.75 -3.42
CA LEU A 129 -29.79 -41.64 -2.27
C LEU A 129 -30.14 -40.89 -0.97
N GLY A 130 -31.07 -41.43 -0.20
CA GLY A 130 -31.51 -40.87 1.08
C GLY A 130 -31.35 -41.86 2.24
N SER A 131 -30.76 -41.42 3.35
CA SER A 131 -30.76 -42.14 4.63
C SER A 131 -31.26 -41.25 5.78
N THR A 132 -32.30 -41.69 6.47
CA THR A 132 -32.92 -40.95 7.59
C THR A 132 -32.32 -41.25 8.96
N GLY A 133 -31.43 -42.24 9.06
CA GLY A 133 -30.76 -42.60 10.32
C GLY A 133 -29.34 -43.14 10.18
N GLY A 134 -28.85 -43.29 8.95
CA GLY A 134 -27.52 -43.81 8.63
C GLY A 134 -26.74 -42.90 7.69
N SER A 135 -25.62 -43.41 7.20
CA SER A 135 -24.80 -42.77 6.17
C SER A 135 -25.29 -43.14 4.77
N ALA A 136 -25.08 -42.26 3.79
CA ALA A 136 -25.40 -42.53 2.39
C ALA A 136 -24.16 -42.33 1.50
N THR A 137 -23.87 -43.31 0.62
CA THR A 137 -22.71 -43.26 -0.28
C THR A 137 -23.11 -43.60 -1.72
N ALA A 138 -22.96 -42.64 -2.63
CA ALA A 138 -23.15 -42.86 -4.07
C ALA A 138 -21.79 -42.91 -4.78
N THR A 139 -21.54 -43.94 -5.58
CA THR A 139 -20.35 -44.05 -6.43
C THR A 139 -20.76 -44.17 -7.89
N LEU A 140 -20.50 -43.14 -8.70
CA LEU A 140 -20.76 -43.16 -10.15
C LEU A 140 -19.46 -43.59 -10.87
N ASN A 141 -19.48 -44.75 -11.50
CA ASN A 141 -18.30 -45.33 -12.14
C ASN A 141 -17.90 -44.58 -13.42
N ALA A 142 -16.63 -44.69 -13.78
CA ALA A 142 -16.10 -44.13 -15.03
C ALA A 142 -16.91 -44.58 -16.27
N GLY A 143 -17.15 -43.66 -17.19
CA GLY A 143 -17.97 -43.89 -18.38
C GLY A 143 -19.48 -43.92 -18.14
N SER A 144 -19.94 -43.67 -16.91
CA SER A 144 -21.36 -43.58 -16.54
C SER A 144 -21.81 -42.13 -16.45
N SER A 145 -23.12 -41.88 -16.50
CA SER A 145 -23.67 -40.53 -16.41
C SER A 145 -24.93 -40.47 -15.55
N ALA A 146 -25.06 -39.44 -14.71
CA ALA A 146 -26.26 -39.14 -13.95
C ALA A 146 -26.78 -37.75 -14.34
N THR A 147 -27.96 -37.65 -14.92
CA THR A 147 -28.49 -36.41 -15.48
C THR A 147 -29.89 -36.09 -14.96
N GLY A 148 -30.04 -34.97 -14.26
CA GLY A 148 -31.32 -34.35 -13.97
C GLY A 148 -31.60 -33.21 -14.96
N THR A 149 -32.81 -33.12 -15.49
CA THR A 149 -33.20 -32.02 -16.40
C THR A 149 -34.60 -31.51 -16.11
N THR A 150 -34.75 -30.21 -15.86
CA THR A 150 -36.07 -29.55 -15.77
C THR A 150 -36.30 -28.67 -16.99
N THR A 151 -37.46 -28.81 -17.66
CA THR A 151 -37.74 -28.09 -18.93
C THR A 151 -38.55 -26.81 -18.76
N ALA A 152 -39.19 -26.61 -17.61
CA ALA A 152 -40.02 -25.45 -17.26
C ALA A 152 -40.18 -25.36 -15.72
N GLY A 153 -40.79 -24.29 -15.22
CA GLY A 153 -41.10 -24.13 -13.80
C GLY A 153 -39.92 -23.67 -12.94
N ALA A 154 -40.11 -23.61 -11.61
CA ALA A 154 -39.09 -23.27 -10.63
C ALA A 154 -38.58 -24.54 -9.92
N PHE A 155 -38.26 -25.55 -10.72
CA PHE A 155 -37.87 -26.88 -10.25
C PHE A 155 -36.37 -27.12 -10.43
N ASP A 156 -35.78 -27.76 -9.43
CA ASP A 156 -34.35 -28.04 -9.37
C ASP A 156 -34.00 -29.29 -10.20
N ALA A 157 -32.82 -29.25 -10.82
CA ALA A 157 -32.29 -30.32 -11.65
C ALA A 157 -30.95 -30.75 -11.07
N ILE A 158 -30.86 -31.99 -10.58
CA ILE A 158 -29.67 -32.51 -9.89
C ILE A 158 -29.12 -33.74 -10.60
N GLY A 159 -27.81 -33.78 -10.86
CA GLY A 159 -27.15 -34.96 -11.42
C GLY A 159 -27.12 -36.11 -10.41
N ILE A 160 -26.39 -35.92 -9.32
CA ILE A 160 -26.30 -36.83 -8.17
C ILE A 160 -26.69 -36.08 -6.91
N ASP A 161 -27.61 -36.64 -6.14
CA ASP A 161 -28.13 -36.07 -4.91
C ASP A 161 -28.05 -37.08 -3.77
N VAL A 162 -27.38 -36.71 -2.68
CA VAL A 162 -27.20 -37.56 -1.50
C VAL A 162 -27.64 -36.81 -0.26
N TYR A 163 -28.62 -37.37 0.45
CA TYR A 163 -29.09 -36.87 1.75
C TYR A 163 -28.84 -37.93 2.82
N ALA A 164 -28.07 -37.59 3.87
CA ALA A 164 -27.77 -38.50 4.97
C ALA A 164 -28.00 -37.86 6.34
N PHE A 165 -28.50 -38.64 7.30
CA PHE A 165 -28.52 -38.23 8.70
C PHE A 165 -27.11 -38.28 9.32
N ASN A 166 -26.32 -39.33 9.05
CA ASN A 166 -24.91 -39.37 9.46
C ASN A 166 -24.04 -38.76 8.35
N SER A 167 -23.13 -39.53 7.74
CA SER A 167 -22.24 -39.02 6.69
C SER A 167 -22.83 -39.22 5.29
N GLY A 168 -22.73 -38.19 4.45
CA GLY A 168 -23.03 -38.25 3.02
C GLY A 168 -21.75 -38.32 2.21
N THR A 169 -21.69 -39.18 1.19
CA THR A 169 -20.51 -39.29 0.33
C THR A 169 -20.89 -39.49 -1.13
N VAL A 170 -20.27 -38.72 -2.03
CA VAL A 170 -20.33 -38.94 -3.48
C VAL A 170 -18.92 -39.19 -4.00
N ASN A 171 -18.71 -40.33 -4.66
CA ASN A 171 -17.52 -40.61 -5.47
C ASN A 171 -17.92 -40.54 -6.95
N ASN A 172 -17.60 -39.44 -7.62
CA ASN A 172 -17.91 -39.25 -9.03
C ASN A 172 -16.69 -39.51 -9.91
N ASN A 173 -16.71 -40.61 -10.65
CA ASN A 173 -15.74 -40.92 -11.70
C ASN A 173 -16.35 -40.79 -13.11
N GLY A 174 -17.66 -40.52 -13.20
CA GLY A 174 -18.43 -40.36 -14.44
C GLY A 174 -18.84 -38.91 -14.69
N THR A 175 -20.02 -38.70 -15.27
CA THR A 175 -20.56 -37.36 -15.57
C THR A 175 -21.85 -37.11 -14.81
N ALA A 176 -21.86 -36.12 -13.91
CA ALA A 176 -23.03 -35.69 -13.16
C ALA A 176 -23.54 -34.34 -13.69
N ASN A 177 -24.76 -34.30 -14.23
CA ASN A 177 -25.35 -33.13 -14.88
C ASN A 177 -26.66 -32.72 -14.22
N GLY A 178 -26.76 -31.47 -13.77
CA GLY A 178 -28.02 -30.82 -13.39
C GLY A 178 -28.36 -29.71 -14.36
N ILE A 179 -29.42 -29.86 -15.15
CA ILE A 179 -29.78 -28.92 -16.22
C ILE A 179 -31.18 -28.33 -15.96
N ALA A 180 -31.22 -27.12 -15.41
CA ALA A 180 -32.46 -26.38 -15.18
C ALA A 180 -32.73 -25.38 -16.31
N LEU A 181 -33.68 -25.67 -17.20
CA LEU A 181 -34.10 -24.75 -18.26
C LEU A 181 -35.16 -23.73 -17.79
N GLY A 182 -35.73 -23.97 -16.60
CA GLY A 182 -36.65 -23.08 -15.89
C GLY A 182 -35.94 -22.11 -14.92
N ASN A 183 -36.67 -21.62 -13.91
CA ASN A 183 -36.17 -20.73 -12.86
C ASN A 183 -35.48 -21.46 -11.70
N GLY A 184 -35.50 -22.79 -11.69
CA GLY A 184 -34.85 -23.58 -10.64
C GLY A 184 -33.33 -23.64 -10.78
N THR A 185 -32.73 -24.38 -9.86
CA THR A 185 -31.30 -24.54 -9.71
C THR A 185 -30.81 -25.77 -10.48
N GLY A 186 -29.73 -25.61 -11.23
CA GLY A 186 -29.04 -26.75 -11.86
C GLY A 186 -27.81 -27.13 -11.05
N THR A 187 -27.79 -28.34 -10.48
CA THR A 187 -26.69 -28.83 -9.64
C THR A 187 -26.08 -30.11 -10.19
N GLY A 188 -24.76 -30.14 -10.44
CA GLY A 188 -24.09 -31.37 -10.86
C GLY A 188 -24.12 -32.44 -9.77
N ILE A 189 -23.54 -32.11 -8.61
CA ILE A 189 -23.49 -32.98 -7.42
C ILE A 189 -23.99 -32.20 -6.20
N HIS A 190 -24.90 -32.79 -5.44
CA HIS A 190 -25.37 -32.27 -4.16
C HIS A 190 -25.20 -33.33 -3.07
N VAL A 191 -24.58 -32.95 -1.95
CA VAL A 191 -24.43 -33.80 -0.77
C VAL A 191 -24.83 -33.02 0.47
N TYR A 192 -25.75 -33.57 1.23
CA TYR A 192 -26.20 -33.05 2.50
C TYR A 192 -26.02 -34.10 3.61
N ALA A 193 -25.38 -33.69 4.71
CA ALA A 193 -25.19 -34.49 5.91
C ALA A 193 -25.67 -33.74 7.15
N TYR A 194 -26.57 -34.33 7.95
CA TYR A 194 -27.06 -33.65 9.15
C TYR A 194 -26.05 -33.74 10.30
N ASN A 195 -25.69 -34.94 10.74
CA ASN A 195 -24.86 -35.16 11.93
C ASN A 195 -23.39 -35.52 11.61
N GLY A 196 -23.12 -36.04 10.42
CA GLY A 196 -21.77 -36.45 9.99
C GLY A 196 -21.24 -35.63 8.83
N ASP A 197 -20.18 -36.12 8.20
CA ASP A 197 -19.47 -35.37 7.16
C ASP A 197 -20.19 -35.42 5.80
N ALA A 198 -20.12 -34.33 5.05
CA ALA A 198 -20.52 -34.26 3.66
C ALA A 198 -19.27 -34.28 2.78
N THR A 199 -19.02 -35.40 2.08
CA THR A 199 -17.81 -35.60 1.28
C THR A 199 -18.11 -35.77 -0.20
N VAL A 200 -17.44 -35.02 -1.07
CA VAL A 200 -17.47 -35.20 -2.52
C VAL A 200 -16.06 -35.49 -3.02
N ASN A 201 -15.86 -36.62 -3.69
CA ASN A 201 -14.65 -36.98 -4.41
C ASN A 201 -14.95 -36.99 -5.91
N ASN A 202 -14.54 -35.94 -6.62
CA ASN A 202 -14.78 -35.79 -8.05
C ASN A 202 -13.48 -36.04 -8.86
N THR A 203 -13.48 -37.09 -9.67
CA THR A 203 -12.46 -37.39 -10.68
C THR A 203 -13.04 -37.34 -12.11
N GLY A 204 -14.37 -37.27 -12.23
CA GLY A 204 -15.09 -37.10 -13.48
C GLY A 204 -15.58 -35.67 -13.67
N THR A 205 -16.75 -35.51 -14.30
CA THR A 205 -17.35 -34.19 -14.57
C THR A 205 -18.54 -33.93 -13.65
N ALA A 206 -18.63 -32.73 -13.08
CA ALA A 206 -19.80 -32.21 -12.39
C ALA A 206 -20.27 -30.89 -13.04
N TYR A 207 -21.45 -30.89 -13.65
CA TYR A 207 -21.96 -29.77 -14.45
C TYR A 207 -23.33 -29.32 -13.96
N GLY A 208 -23.41 -28.13 -13.39
CA GLY A 208 -24.65 -27.45 -13.04
C GLY A 208 -24.93 -26.32 -14.01
N TYR A 209 -26.07 -26.39 -14.70
CA TYR A 209 -26.54 -25.37 -15.62
C TYR A 209 -27.91 -24.88 -15.22
N SER A 210 -28.08 -23.57 -15.12
CA SER A 210 -29.40 -22.96 -15.11
C SER A 210 -29.53 -21.82 -16.11
N LYS A 211 -30.67 -21.78 -16.79
CA LYS A 211 -30.98 -20.72 -17.75
C LYS A 211 -31.40 -19.43 -17.04
N PHE A 212 -32.25 -19.54 -16.01
CA PHE A 212 -32.82 -18.39 -15.31
C PHE A 212 -32.48 -18.34 -13.81
N GLY A 213 -32.26 -19.50 -13.18
CA GLY A 213 -31.80 -19.64 -11.80
C GLY A 213 -30.28 -19.82 -11.69
N SER A 214 -29.83 -20.37 -10.56
CA SER A 214 -28.40 -20.58 -10.25
C SER A 214 -27.87 -21.92 -10.78
N GLY A 215 -26.59 -21.95 -11.15
CA GLY A 215 -25.90 -23.16 -11.61
C GLY A 215 -24.74 -23.51 -10.68
N TYR A 216 -24.80 -24.67 -10.03
CA TYR A 216 -23.78 -25.17 -9.11
C TYR A 216 -23.11 -26.44 -9.65
N GLY A 217 -21.79 -26.45 -9.78
CA GLY A 217 -21.09 -27.68 -10.15
C GLY A 217 -21.18 -28.72 -9.04
N ILE A 218 -20.68 -28.37 -7.85
CA ILE A 218 -20.68 -29.21 -6.65
C ILE A 218 -21.23 -28.41 -5.46
N VAL A 219 -22.07 -29.04 -4.65
CA VAL A 219 -22.54 -28.56 -3.36
C VAL A 219 -22.32 -29.66 -2.30
N ALA A 220 -21.59 -29.33 -1.23
CA ALA A 220 -21.40 -30.19 -0.07
C ALA A 220 -21.74 -29.42 1.22
N VAL A 221 -22.73 -29.89 1.97
CA VAL A 221 -23.23 -29.21 3.17
C VAL A 221 -23.30 -30.18 4.34
N SER A 222 -22.68 -29.83 5.47
CA SER A 222 -22.86 -30.53 6.74
C SER A 222 -23.36 -29.59 7.83
N ASN A 223 -24.27 -30.03 8.71
CA ASN A 223 -24.61 -29.22 9.88
C ASN A 223 -23.61 -29.43 11.02
N HIS A 224 -23.34 -30.68 11.42
CA HIS A 224 -22.54 -30.97 12.61
C HIS A 224 -21.18 -31.66 12.34
N GLY A 225 -20.89 -32.01 11.09
CA GLY A 225 -19.62 -32.61 10.67
C GLY A 225 -18.87 -31.74 9.65
N ASP A 226 -17.85 -32.31 9.03
CA ASP A 226 -17.02 -31.58 8.07
C ASP A 226 -17.65 -31.58 6.67
N ALA A 227 -17.42 -30.51 5.91
CA ALA A 227 -17.75 -30.47 4.48
C ALA A 227 -16.45 -30.52 3.66
N THR A 228 -16.25 -31.61 2.94
CA THR A 228 -15.01 -31.87 2.18
C THR A 228 -15.31 -32.06 0.69
N VAL A 229 -14.64 -31.30 -0.16
CA VAL A 229 -14.67 -31.47 -1.62
C VAL A 229 -13.25 -31.73 -2.13
N ASN A 230 -13.00 -32.92 -2.62
CA ASN A 230 -11.77 -33.31 -3.30
C ASN A 230 -12.03 -33.38 -4.81
N ASN A 231 -11.53 -32.39 -5.55
CA ASN A 231 -11.69 -32.29 -6.99
C ASN A 231 -10.38 -32.57 -7.74
N SER A 232 -10.48 -33.45 -8.72
CA SER A 232 -9.42 -33.83 -9.68
C SER A 232 -9.97 -33.99 -11.11
N GLY A 233 -11.27 -33.71 -11.30
CA GLY A 233 -11.93 -33.68 -12.60
C GLY A 233 -12.61 -32.33 -12.85
N ASP A 234 -13.37 -32.21 -13.93
CA ASP A 234 -13.95 -30.92 -14.34
C ASP A 234 -15.21 -30.58 -13.55
N VAL A 235 -15.30 -29.33 -13.07
CA VAL A 235 -16.46 -28.79 -12.37
C VAL A 235 -16.93 -27.53 -13.07
N THR A 236 -18.23 -27.41 -13.33
CA THR A 236 -18.80 -26.22 -13.97
C THR A 236 -20.10 -25.79 -13.32
N GLY A 237 -20.16 -24.53 -12.89
CA GLY A 237 -21.38 -23.85 -12.50
C GLY A 237 -21.72 -22.74 -13.49
N TYR A 238 -22.79 -22.92 -14.24
CA TYR A 238 -23.16 -22.04 -15.34
C TYR A 238 -24.56 -21.44 -15.14
N ALA A 239 -24.64 -20.12 -15.01
CA ALA A 239 -25.90 -19.37 -14.96
C ALA A 239 -26.01 -18.40 -16.15
N TYR A 240 -26.98 -18.63 -17.04
CA TYR A 240 -27.07 -17.88 -18.31
C TYR A 240 -27.72 -16.49 -18.18
N LEU A 241 -28.63 -16.27 -17.22
CA LEU A 241 -29.30 -14.98 -17.03
C LEU A 241 -29.01 -14.42 -15.63
N ASN A 242 -29.93 -14.51 -14.67
CA ASN A 242 -29.87 -13.73 -13.42
C ASN A 242 -29.38 -14.51 -12.20
N GLY A 243 -29.03 -15.78 -12.34
CA GLY A 243 -28.57 -16.60 -11.23
C GLY A 243 -27.07 -16.53 -10.98
N VAL A 244 -26.68 -17.12 -9.86
CA VAL A 244 -25.27 -17.25 -9.46
C VAL A 244 -24.67 -18.45 -10.17
N GLY A 245 -23.49 -18.28 -10.75
CA GLY A 245 -22.69 -19.40 -11.26
C GLY A 245 -21.64 -19.77 -10.22
N MET A 246 -21.68 -20.99 -9.71
CA MET A 246 -20.72 -21.45 -8.70
C MET A 246 -20.11 -22.79 -9.08
N GLY A 247 -18.78 -22.85 -9.14
CA GLY A 247 -18.09 -24.11 -9.38
C GLY A 247 -18.27 -25.07 -8.22
N ILE A 248 -17.67 -24.75 -7.08
CA ILE A 248 -17.72 -25.53 -5.85
C ILE A 248 -18.33 -24.68 -4.73
N TYR A 249 -19.28 -25.24 -4.00
CA TYR A 249 -19.81 -24.71 -2.76
C TYR A 249 -19.69 -25.75 -1.64
N ALA A 250 -18.93 -25.45 -0.60
CA ALA A 250 -18.80 -26.30 0.58
C ALA A 250 -19.12 -25.50 1.85
N ALA A 251 -20.01 -26.02 2.69
CA ALA A 251 -20.44 -25.32 3.89
C ALA A 251 -20.58 -26.27 5.09
N SER A 252 -20.14 -25.81 6.26
CA SER A 252 -20.43 -26.47 7.54
C SER A 252 -20.90 -25.47 8.60
N THR A 253 -21.75 -25.90 9.54
CA THR A 253 -22.06 -25.06 10.72
C THR A 253 -21.03 -25.30 11.82
N ASP A 254 -20.89 -26.54 12.32
CA ASP A 254 -20.03 -26.84 13.47
C ASP A 254 -18.65 -27.40 13.09
N GLY A 255 -18.52 -27.97 11.90
CA GLY A 255 -17.30 -28.62 11.43
C GLY A 255 -16.46 -27.75 10.51
N ASN A 256 -15.35 -28.33 10.06
CA ASN A 256 -14.42 -27.68 9.14
C ASN A 256 -14.90 -27.79 7.70
N VAL A 257 -14.47 -26.84 6.88
CA VAL A 257 -14.65 -26.90 5.42
C VAL A 257 -13.29 -27.09 4.76
N THR A 258 -13.20 -28.09 3.89
CA THR A 258 -11.99 -28.35 3.09
C THR A 258 -12.36 -28.45 1.60
N ILE A 259 -11.74 -27.61 0.76
CA ILE A 259 -11.84 -27.71 -0.71
C ILE A 259 -10.44 -27.94 -1.27
N ASN A 260 -10.20 -29.12 -1.82
CA ASN A 260 -8.95 -29.49 -2.48
C ASN A 260 -9.19 -29.57 -4.00
N ASN A 261 -8.69 -28.60 -4.76
CA ASN A 261 -8.73 -28.61 -6.21
C ASN A 261 -7.35 -29.00 -6.77
N THR A 262 -7.15 -30.30 -6.96
CA THR A 262 -5.87 -30.88 -7.36
C THR A 262 -5.53 -30.60 -8.83
N GLY A 263 -4.25 -30.67 -9.23
CA GLY A 263 -3.70 -30.24 -10.52
C GLY A 263 -4.35 -30.73 -11.84
N ALA A 264 -5.33 -31.64 -11.78
CA ALA A 264 -6.11 -32.08 -12.94
C ALA A 264 -7.55 -31.53 -12.99
N GLY A 265 -8.06 -30.97 -11.88
CA GLY A 265 -9.45 -30.56 -11.76
C GLY A 265 -9.69 -29.10 -12.12
N ASN A 266 -10.29 -28.83 -13.27
CA ASN A 266 -10.63 -27.46 -13.65
C ASN A 266 -11.97 -27.05 -13.04
N VAL A 267 -12.06 -25.82 -12.51
CA VAL A 267 -13.29 -25.25 -11.99
C VAL A 267 -13.71 -24.05 -12.83
N TYR A 268 -14.88 -24.11 -13.44
CA TYR A 268 -15.41 -23.03 -14.29
C TYR A 268 -16.73 -22.49 -13.73
N ALA A 269 -16.72 -21.23 -13.29
CA ALA A 269 -17.88 -20.51 -12.82
C ALA A 269 -18.24 -19.37 -13.78
N TYR A 270 -19.45 -19.41 -14.32
CA TYR A 270 -19.95 -18.41 -15.26
C TYR A 270 -21.31 -17.88 -14.83
N SER A 271 -21.45 -16.55 -14.77
CA SER A 271 -22.73 -15.88 -14.63
C SER A 271 -22.87 -14.73 -15.62
N TRP A 272 -24.02 -14.60 -16.26
CA TRP A 272 -24.26 -13.45 -17.12
C TRP A 272 -24.73 -12.22 -16.34
N GLY A 273 -25.65 -12.40 -15.39
CA GLY A 273 -26.37 -11.31 -14.72
C GLY A 273 -25.98 -11.09 -13.27
N ASN A 274 -25.32 -12.06 -12.62
CA ASN A 274 -25.07 -12.05 -11.18
C ASN A 274 -23.65 -12.53 -10.83
N PHE A 275 -23.41 -12.89 -9.58
CA PHE A 275 -22.11 -13.33 -9.09
C PHE A 275 -21.62 -14.62 -9.77
N ALA A 276 -20.32 -14.68 -10.05
CA ALA A 276 -19.63 -15.90 -10.43
C ALA A 276 -18.56 -16.22 -9.37
N ILE A 277 -18.61 -17.40 -8.75
CA ILE A 277 -17.66 -17.83 -7.73
C ILE A 277 -17.05 -19.16 -8.12
N GLY A 278 -15.73 -19.24 -8.26
CA GLY A 278 -15.04 -20.48 -8.58
C GLY A 278 -15.21 -21.53 -7.48
N ALA A 279 -14.66 -21.24 -6.30
CA ALA A 279 -14.81 -22.04 -5.09
C ALA A 279 -15.28 -21.19 -3.92
N TYR A 280 -16.28 -21.66 -3.18
CA TYR A 280 -16.79 -21.03 -1.97
C TYR A 280 -16.76 -22.00 -0.79
N GLY A 281 -15.97 -21.65 0.23
CA GLY A 281 -15.95 -22.34 1.52
C GLY A 281 -16.55 -21.48 2.63
N HIS A 282 -17.47 -22.04 3.41
CA HIS A 282 -18.12 -21.33 4.51
C HIS A 282 -18.23 -22.18 5.78
N SER A 283 -17.67 -21.73 6.90
CA SER A 283 -17.94 -22.34 8.20
C SER A 283 -18.44 -21.32 9.23
N VAL A 284 -19.29 -21.74 10.17
CA VAL A 284 -19.63 -20.88 11.31
C VAL A 284 -18.56 -21.05 12.39
N TYR A 285 -18.39 -22.27 12.90
CA TYR A 285 -17.51 -22.54 14.05
C TYR A 285 -16.17 -23.19 13.71
N GLY A 286 -16.07 -23.88 12.57
CA GLY A 286 -14.86 -24.55 12.14
C GLY A 286 -13.97 -23.72 11.24
N ASP A 287 -12.82 -24.29 10.91
CA ASP A 287 -11.84 -23.70 10.02
C ASP A 287 -12.26 -23.89 8.56
N VAL A 288 -11.80 -22.99 7.69
CA VAL A 288 -11.98 -23.10 6.24
C VAL A 288 -10.62 -23.20 5.56
N SER A 289 -10.38 -24.34 4.91
CA SER A 289 -9.17 -24.59 4.13
C SER A 289 -9.50 -24.76 2.64
N VAL A 290 -8.82 -24.00 1.78
CA VAL A 290 -8.89 -24.17 0.32
C VAL A 290 -7.48 -24.35 -0.23
N ASP A 291 -7.23 -25.47 -0.91
CA ASP A 291 -5.98 -25.72 -1.63
C ASP A 291 -6.25 -25.84 -3.13
N ASN A 292 -5.77 -24.88 -3.91
CA ASN A 292 -5.91 -24.86 -5.36
C ASN A 292 -4.57 -25.14 -6.05
N GLN A 293 -4.46 -26.30 -6.68
CA GLN A 293 -3.31 -26.74 -7.48
C GLN A 293 -3.62 -26.76 -8.99
N ALA A 294 -4.86 -26.50 -9.39
CA ALA A 294 -5.33 -26.48 -10.78
C ALA A 294 -5.95 -25.11 -11.16
N ASP A 295 -6.62 -25.06 -12.30
CA ASP A 295 -7.23 -23.85 -12.82
C ASP A 295 -8.62 -23.59 -12.22
N ILE A 296 -8.83 -22.38 -11.72
CA ILE A 296 -10.13 -21.82 -11.36
C ILE A 296 -10.40 -20.63 -12.27
N TYR A 297 -11.51 -20.67 -13.01
CA TYR A 297 -11.98 -19.59 -13.84
C TYR A 297 -13.33 -19.06 -13.34
N ALA A 298 -13.39 -17.78 -12.98
CA ALA A 298 -14.62 -17.12 -12.58
C ALA A 298 -14.93 -15.93 -13.50
N HIS A 299 -16.08 -15.97 -14.17
CA HIS A 299 -16.49 -14.92 -15.09
C HIS A 299 -17.91 -14.44 -14.87
N SER A 300 -18.06 -13.14 -14.63
CA SER A 300 -19.34 -12.44 -14.62
C SER A 300 -19.40 -11.34 -15.68
N VAL A 301 -20.42 -11.38 -16.53
CA VAL A 301 -20.60 -10.39 -17.61
C VAL A 301 -21.13 -9.06 -17.09
N ARG A 302 -21.98 -9.07 -16.05
CA ARG A 302 -22.68 -7.87 -15.56
C ARG A 302 -22.45 -7.54 -14.09
N SER A 303 -21.95 -8.47 -13.29
CA SER A 303 -21.79 -8.31 -11.84
C SER A 303 -20.36 -8.67 -11.41
N SER A 304 -20.20 -9.10 -10.16
CA SER A 304 -18.91 -9.41 -9.57
C SER A 304 -18.47 -10.85 -9.86
N ALA A 305 -17.17 -11.08 -9.85
CA ALA A 305 -16.58 -12.42 -9.97
C ALA A 305 -15.50 -12.61 -8.91
N VAL A 306 -15.45 -13.80 -8.30
CA VAL A 306 -14.44 -14.17 -7.30
C VAL A 306 -13.91 -15.55 -7.64
N GLY A 307 -12.58 -15.72 -7.66
CA GLY A 307 -11.96 -17.03 -7.90
C GLY A 307 -12.21 -17.95 -6.71
N VAL A 308 -11.64 -17.59 -5.56
CA VAL A 308 -11.85 -18.27 -4.28
C VAL A 308 -12.47 -17.32 -3.29
N TYR A 309 -13.59 -17.71 -2.71
CA TYR A 309 -14.26 -16.99 -1.62
C TYR A 309 -14.28 -17.87 -0.38
N THR A 310 -13.82 -17.36 0.75
CA THR A 310 -13.85 -18.10 2.02
C THR A 310 -14.36 -17.23 3.15
N ASN A 311 -15.20 -17.81 3.99
CA ASN A 311 -15.73 -17.15 5.18
C ASN A 311 -15.78 -18.07 6.39
N SER A 312 -15.25 -17.61 7.52
CA SER A 312 -15.43 -18.28 8.82
C SER A 312 -15.86 -17.28 9.89
N THR A 313 -16.88 -17.63 10.69
CA THR A 313 -17.34 -16.72 11.76
C THR A 313 -16.45 -16.80 12.99
N TYR A 314 -15.94 -17.98 13.35
CA TYR A 314 -15.11 -18.17 14.55
C TYR A 314 -13.82 -18.97 14.33
N GLY A 315 -13.74 -19.74 13.24
CA GLY A 315 -12.54 -20.50 12.91
C GLY A 315 -11.52 -19.70 12.10
N ASP A 316 -10.39 -20.33 11.87
CA ASP A 316 -9.31 -19.80 11.05
C ASP A 316 -9.58 -20.09 9.57
N ILE A 317 -8.95 -19.29 8.70
CA ILE A 317 -9.04 -19.44 7.25
C ILE A 317 -7.63 -19.62 6.69
N SER A 318 -7.46 -20.67 5.88
CA SER A 318 -6.23 -20.93 5.13
C SER A 318 -6.56 -21.11 3.65
N VAL A 319 -5.99 -20.27 2.78
CA VAL A 319 -6.09 -20.43 1.33
C VAL A 319 -4.69 -20.61 0.75
N SER A 320 -4.46 -21.71 0.05
CA SER A 320 -3.24 -22.00 -0.70
C SER A 320 -3.56 -22.03 -2.19
N ASN A 321 -2.80 -21.28 -2.98
CA ASN A 321 -2.84 -21.32 -4.44
C ASN A 321 -1.46 -21.69 -5.00
N SER A 322 -1.40 -22.77 -5.75
CA SER A 322 -0.26 -23.20 -6.56
C SER A 322 -0.62 -23.44 -8.04
N GLY A 323 -1.91 -23.33 -8.39
CA GLY A 323 -2.43 -23.31 -9.76
C GLY A 323 -2.82 -21.91 -10.25
N THR A 324 -3.65 -21.84 -11.30
CA THR A 324 -4.11 -20.58 -11.88
C THR A 324 -5.47 -20.17 -11.32
N ILE A 325 -5.64 -18.90 -10.96
CA ILE A 325 -6.93 -18.29 -10.67
C ILE A 325 -7.15 -17.14 -11.65
N LEU A 326 -8.08 -17.30 -12.59
CA LEU A 326 -8.41 -16.29 -13.59
C LEU A 326 -9.82 -15.73 -13.36
N VAL A 327 -9.89 -14.42 -13.11
CA VAL A 327 -11.13 -13.76 -12.70
C VAL A 327 -11.45 -12.58 -13.60
N ASN A 328 -12.68 -12.53 -14.09
CA ASN A 328 -13.19 -11.44 -14.89
C ASN A 328 -14.60 -11.05 -14.45
N GLY A 329 -14.71 -9.93 -13.72
CA GLY A 329 -15.98 -9.37 -13.28
C GLY A 329 -16.12 -7.90 -13.71
N ARG A 330 -17.34 -7.38 -13.62
CA ARG A 330 -17.66 -6.02 -14.07
C ARG A 330 -17.62 -4.97 -12.97
N THR A 331 -18.14 -5.30 -11.79
CA THR A 331 -18.29 -4.37 -10.66
C THR A 331 -17.21 -4.59 -9.61
N TYR A 332 -17.02 -5.84 -9.20
CA TYR A 332 -15.96 -6.26 -8.29
C TYR A 332 -15.31 -7.53 -8.84
N SER A 333 -13.99 -7.62 -8.77
CA SER A 333 -13.24 -8.79 -9.23
C SER A 333 -12.17 -9.10 -8.22
N ALA A 334 -12.17 -10.31 -7.68
CA ALA A 334 -11.15 -10.74 -6.73
C ALA A 334 -10.60 -12.11 -7.07
N GLY A 335 -9.28 -12.27 -7.04
CA GLY A 335 -8.65 -13.58 -7.16
C GLY A 335 -9.02 -14.45 -5.97
N VAL A 336 -8.61 -14.00 -4.78
CA VAL A 336 -8.94 -14.60 -3.50
C VAL A 336 -9.58 -13.55 -2.60
N THR A 337 -10.70 -13.89 -1.96
CA THR A 337 -11.31 -13.12 -0.88
C THR A 337 -11.51 -14.03 0.32
N ALA A 338 -10.80 -13.75 1.42
CA ALA A 338 -10.86 -14.49 2.66
C ALA A 338 -11.27 -13.57 3.81
N THR A 339 -12.39 -13.87 4.46
CA THR A 339 -12.98 -13.01 5.50
C THR A 339 -13.34 -13.82 6.74
N GLY A 340 -12.76 -13.51 7.90
CA GLY A 340 -13.17 -14.14 9.16
C GLY A 340 -12.98 -13.27 10.38
N THR A 341 -13.16 -13.85 11.57
CA THR A 341 -12.83 -13.19 12.85
C THR A 341 -11.61 -13.80 13.54
N GLY A 342 -11.26 -15.05 13.19
CA GLY A 342 -10.02 -15.73 13.56
C GLY A 342 -8.83 -15.32 12.66
N GLY A 343 -7.78 -16.14 12.67
CA GLY A 343 -6.61 -15.97 11.82
C GLY A 343 -6.93 -16.19 10.35
N VAL A 344 -6.47 -15.31 9.47
CA VAL A 344 -6.63 -15.44 8.02
C VAL A 344 -5.26 -15.52 7.37
N THR A 345 -4.97 -16.64 6.72
CA THR A 345 -3.73 -16.86 5.97
C THR A 345 -4.04 -17.12 4.50
N VAL A 346 -3.42 -16.37 3.60
CA VAL A 346 -3.48 -16.59 2.15
C VAL A 346 -2.08 -16.73 1.58
N THR A 347 -1.80 -17.83 0.91
CA THR A 347 -0.51 -18.12 0.27
C THR A 347 -0.70 -18.32 -1.23
N ASN A 348 -0.02 -17.51 -2.03
CA ASN A 348 0.16 -17.74 -3.46
C ASN A 348 1.59 -18.24 -3.70
N SER A 349 1.73 -19.55 -3.88
CA SER A 349 3.01 -20.25 -4.05
C SER A 349 3.74 -19.82 -5.33
N ALA A 350 5.01 -20.18 -5.48
CA ALA A 350 5.83 -19.80 -6.63
C ALA A 350 5.25 -20.19 -8.02
N THR A 351 4.46 -21.26 -8.10
CA THR A 351 3.76 -21.67 -9.33
C THR A 351 2.36 -21.07 -9.47
N GLY A 352 1.85 -20.43 -8.42
CA GLY A 352 0.54 -19.83 -8.38
C GLY A 352 0.48 -18.56 -9.23
N ASP A 353 -0.55 -18.47 -10.08
CA ASP A 353 -0.85 -17.28 -10.88
C ASP A 353 -2.25 -16.79 -10.57
N ILE A 354 -2.36 -15.55 -10.10
CA ILE A 354 -3.63 -14.88 -9.85
C ILE A 354 -3.79 -13.75 -10.85
N HIS A 355 -4.70 -13.92 -11.81
CA HIS A 355 -4.98 -12.94 -12.85
C HIS A 355 -6.39 -12.38 -12.72
N VAL A 356 -6.49 -11.09 -12.40
CA VAL A 356 -7.76 -10.41 -12.13
C VAL A 356 -7.97 -9.25 -13.09
N THR A 357 -9.08 -9.31 -13.84
CA THR A 357 -9.52 -8.23 -14.72
C THR A 357 -10.86 -7.66 -14.25
N GLY A 358 -10.86 -6.38 -13.84
CA GLY A 358 -12.06 -5.59 -13.59
C GLY A 358 -12.53 -4.82 -14.83
N ALA A 359 -13.81 -4.99 -15.21
CA ALA A 359 -14.36 -4.34 -16.40
C ALA A 359 -14.74 -2.85 -16.20
N ALA A 360 -15.35 -2.24 -17.23
CA ALA A 360 -15.45 -0.79 -17.44
C ALA A 360 -16.55 -0.06 -16.64
N GLY A 361 -16.90 -0.48 -15.43
CA GLY A 361 -17.83 0.27 -14.56
C GLY A 361 -17.13 1.41 -13.83
N SER A 362 -17.77 2.59 -13.73
CA SER A 362 -17.34 3.63 -12.78
C SER A 362 -17.47 3.07 -11.34
N GLY A 363 -16.41 3.16 -10.54
CA GLY A 363 -16.37 2.54 -9.22
C GLY A 363 -16.06 1.03 -9.21
N SER A 364 -15.69 0.43 -10.35
CA SER A 364 -15.21 -0.94 -10.36
C SER A 364 -13.97 -1.11 -9.49
N THR A 365 -13.81 -2.26 -8.86
CA THR A 365 -12.63 -2.60 -8.05
C THR A 365 -12.12 -3.97 -8.44
N ALA A 366 -10.81 -4.08 -8.67
CA ALA A 366 -10.13 -5.36 -8.86
C ALA A 366 -9.09 -5.55 -7.76
N VAL A 367 -9.09 -6.73 -7.14
CA VAL A 367 -8.16 -7.09 -6.07
C VAL A 367 -7.52 -8.44 -6.38
N GLY A 368 -6.20 -8.58 -6.26
CA GLY A 368 -5.55 -9.90 -6.37
C GLY A 368 -5.96 -10.78 -5.19
N ILE A 369 -5.55 -10.35 -3.99
CA ILE A 369 -5.88 -11.00 -2.72
C ILE A 369 -6.52 -9.98 -1.77
N SER A 370 -7.68 -10.32 -1.23
CA SER A 370 -8.38 -9.56 -0.17
C SER A 370 -8.49 -10.43 1.07
N ALA A 371 -7.66 -10.20 2.08
CA ALA A 371 -7.66 -10.94 3.33
C ALA A 371 -8.07 -10.04 4.49
N VAL A 372 -9.11 -10.45 5.22
CA VAL A 372 -9.78 -9.61 6.22
C VAL A 372 -10.06 -10.43 7.47
N SER A 373 -9.50 -10.01 8.61
CA SER A 373 -9.89 -10.50 9.93
C SER A 373 -10.50 -9.35 10.73
N ILE A 374 -11.80 -9.42 11.01
CA ILE A 374 -12.53 -8.39 11.78
C ILE A 374 -13.04 -9.03 13.06
N ASN A 375 -12.43 -8.66 14.19
CA ASN A 375 -12.95 -9.02 15.49
C ASN A 375 -13.57 -7.78 16.18
N SER A 376 -14.85 -7.91 16.55
CA SER A 376 -15.54 -6.85 17.30
C SER A 376 -15.18 -6.81 18.78
N ASP A 377 -14.54 -7.87 19.30
CA ASP A 377 -14.02 -7.91 20.66
C ASP A 377 -12.69 -7.13 20.74
N PRO A 378 -12.62 -6.05 21.54
CA PRO A 378 -11.40 -5.27 21.72
C PRO A 378 -10.28 -6.01 22.47
N TYR A 379 -10.46 -7.28 22.84
CA TYR A 379 -9.42 -8.10 23.48
C TYR A 379 -9.05 -9.36 22.71
N ALA A 380 -9.77 -9.68 21.63
CA ALA A 380 -9.48 -10.85 20.83
C ALA A 380 -8.40 -10.56 19.79
N ALA A 381 -7.48 -11.53 19.64
CA ALA A 381 -6.44 -11.48 18.63
C ALA A 381 -7.02 -11.72 17.24
N SER A 382 -6.74 -10.80 16.33
CA SER A 382 -6.93 -10.98 14.90
C SER A 382 -5.58 -10.92 14.21
N HIS A 383 -5.36 -11.82 13.27
CA HIS A 383 -4.14 -11.88 12.48
C HIS A 383 -4.46 -12.10 11.02
N VAL A 384 -3.82 -11.34 10.14
CA VAL A 384 -3.86 -11.56 8.69
C VAL A 384 -2.45 -11.76 8.16
N GLY A 385 -2.18 -12.95 7.63
CA GLY A 385 -0.96 -13.29 6.91
C GLY A 385 -1.22 -13.41 5.41
N VAL A 386 -0.47 -12.68 4.57
CA VAL A 386 -0.51 -12.86 3.11
C VAL A 386 0.89 -13.07 2.56
N TYR A 387 1.11 -14.21 1.91
CA TYR A 387 2.40 -14.63 1.36
C TYR A 387 2.28 -14.79 -0.16
N ASN A 388 3.02 -14.00 -0.93
CA ASN A 388 3.06 -14.10 -2.39
C ASN A 388 4.47 -14.44 -2.88
N ASP A 389 4.66 -15.68 -3.32
CA ASP A 389 5.86 -16.14 -4.03
C ASP A 389 5.60 -16.27 -5.55
N GLY A 390 4.33 -16.35 -5.95
CA GLY A 390 3.90 -16.46 -7.34
C GLY A 390 3.63 -15.13 -8.04
N THR A 391 2.83 -15.17 -9.10
CA THR A 391 2.43 -13.99 -9.86
C THR A 391 1.06 -13.48 -9.43
N ILE A 392 0.94 -12.16 -9.25
CA ILE A 392 -0.34 -11.45 -9.11
C ILE A 392 -0.44 -10.38 -10.19
N TYR A 393 -1.35 -10.57 -11.14
CA TYR A 393 -1.66 -9.59 -12.18
C TYR A 393 -3.07 -9.02 -11.97
N VAL A 394 -3.16 -7.72 -11.70
CA VAL A 394 -4.43 -7.03 -11.47
C VAL A 394 -4.59 -5.88 -12.43
N ARG A 395 -5.71 -5.83 -13.15
CA ARG A 395 -5.99 -4.76 -14.10
C ARG A 395 -7.43 -4.31 -14.05
N THR A 396 -7.66 -3.00 -14.15
CA THR A 396 -8.97 -2.43 -14.42
C THR A 396 -9.00 -1.58 -15.69
N THR A 397 -10.20 -1.42 -16.26
CA THR A 397 -10.43 -0.49 -17.39
C THR A 397 -10.81 0.92 -16.94
N ILE A 398 -11.58 1.05 -15.88
CA ILE A 398 -11.95 2.34 -15.30
C ILE A 398 -11.58 2.35 -13.80
N GLY A 399 -11.98 1.32 -13.06
CA GLY A 399 -11.87 1.15 -11.61
C GLY A 399 -10.51 1.28 -10.92
N SER A 400 -10.52 1.10 -9.59
CA SER A 400 -9.31 0.99 -8.77
C SER A 400 -8.77 -0.43 -8.81
N ALA A 401 -7.44 -0.58 -8.72
CA ALA A 401 -6.76 -1.87 -8.73
C ALA A 401 -5.87 -2.00 -7.49
N THR A 402 -5.98 -3.13 -6.79
CA THR A 402 -5.14 -3.45 -5.64
C THR A 402 -4.51 -4.83 -5.82
N GLY A 403 -3.22 -4.99 -5.60
CA GLY A 403 -2.57 -6.31 -5.64
C GLY A 403 -2.98 -7.14 -4.42
N ILE A 404 -2.57 -6.68 -3.25
CA ILE A 404 -2.91 -7.28 -1.94
C ILE A 404 -3.60 -6.24 -1.07
N SER A 405 -4.75 -6.60 -0.51
CA SER A 405 -5.42 -5.87 0.57
C SER A 405 -5.52 -6.76 1.79
N ALA A 406 -4.78 -6.42 2.85
CA ALA A 406 -4.75 -7.14 4.11
C ALA A 406 -5.27 -6.24 5.25
N THR A 407 -6.23 -6.71 6.03
CA THR A 407 -6.86 -5.90 7.08
C THR A 407 -7.17 -6.74 8.31
N ALA A 408 -6.52 -6.42 9.43
CA ALA A 408 -6.81 -7.00 10.74
C ALA A 408 -7.32 -5.91 11.70
N THR A 409 -8.56 -6.05 12.16
CA THR A 409 -9.15 -5.14 13.17
C THR A 409 -9.55 -5.91 14.42
N GLY A 410 -9.51 -5.25 15.57
CA GLY A 410 -9.61 -5.87 16.89
C GLY A 410 -8.49 -5.34 17.78
N GLY A 411 -8.60 -5.48 19.11
CA GLY A 411 -7.65 -4.81 20.02
C GLY A 411 -6.19 -5.22 19.90
N THR A 412 -5.90 -6.34 19.24
CA THR A 412 -4.55 -6.83 18.93
C THR A 412 -4.42 -7.24 17.46
N GLY A 413 -5.12 -6.53 16.57
CA GLY A 413 -5.14 -6.83 15.13
C GLY A 413 -3.78 -6.63 14.46
N THR A 414 -3.18 -7.70 13.97
CA THR A 414 -1.86 -7.67 13.31
C THR A 414 -1.93 -8.11 11.85
N VAL A 415 -1.09 -7.50 11.00
CA VAL A 415 -0.96 -7.86 9.59
C VAL A 415 0.49 -8.16 9.25
N ASP A 416 0.74 -9.33 8.65
CA ASP A 416 2.01 -9.68 8.03
C ASP A 416 1.80 -9.92 6.52
N VAL A 417 2.49 -9.15 5.67
CA VAL A 417 2.49 -9.37 4.22
C VAL A 417 3.91 -9.61 3.75
N VAL A 418 4.14 -10.71 3.03
CA VAL A 418 5.44 -11.04 2.42
C VAL A 418 5.25 -11.21 0.92
N ASN A 419 6.03 -10.49 0.13
CA ASN A 419 6.10 -10.63 -1.33
C ASN A 419 7.51 -11.03 -1.75
N THR A 420 7.67 -12.25 -2.25
CA THR A 420 8.89 -12.73 -2.93
C THR A 420 8.68 -12.92 -4.44
N GLY A 421 7.42 -12.88 -4.90
CA GLY A 421 7.04 -13.03 -6.31
C GLY A 421 6.77 -11.72 -7.05
N ASP A 422 6.18 -11.84 -8.25
CA ASP A 422 5.87 -10.73 -9.15
C ASP A 422 4.45 -10.20 -8.94
N MET A 423 4.32 -8.88 -8.86
CA MET A 423 3.04 -8.19 -8.76
C MET A 423 2.96 -7.04 -9.75
N TYR A 424 1.96 -7.09 -10.64
CA TYR A 424 1.67 -6.03 -11.59
C TYR A 424 0.24 -5.52 -11.41
N VAL A 425 0.10 -4.29 -10.92
CA VAL A 425 -1.19 -3.66 -10.61
C VAL A 425 -1.40 -2.45 -11.51
N ARG A 426 -2.44 -2.49 -12.33
CA ARG A 426 -2.76 -1.42 -13.26
C ARG A 426 -4.20 -0.94 -13.15
N ALA A 427 -4.36 0.31 -12.73
CA ALA A 427 -5.62 1.04 -12.84
C ALA A 427 -5.56 2.03 -14.02
N ARG A 428 -6.61 2.11 -14.83
CA ARG A 428 -6.63 3.01 -16.00
C ARG A 428 -7.19 4.40 -15.68
N ALA A 429 -8.15 4.52 -14.76
CA ALA A 429 -8.78 5.81 -14.43
C ALA A 429 -8.72 6.18 -12.95
N TYR A 430 -8.69 5.21 -12.03
CA TYR A 430 -8.60 5.45 -10.58
C TYR A 430 -7.28 4.95 -9.99
N SER A 431 -7.23 4.77 -8.67
CA SER A 431 -6.00 4.50 -7.95
C SER A 431 -5.47 3.08 -8.20
N ALA A 432 -4.15 2.93 -8.21
CA ALA A 432 -3.46 1.65 -8.24
C ALA A 432 -2.62 1.50 -6.97
N THR A 433 -2.83 0.42 -6.22
CA THR A 433 -2.07 0.12 -5.01
C THR A 433 -1.46 -1.27 -5.11
N GLY A 434 -0.15 -1.43 -4.91
CA GLY A 434 0.46 -2.75 -4.86
C GLY A 434 -0.01 -3.52 -3.63
N ILE A 435 0.48 -3.11 -2.46
CA ILE A 435 0.11 -3.67 -1.15
C ILE A 435 -0.59 -2.61 -0.32
N ASN A 436 -1.74 -2.96 0.26
CA ASN A 436 -2.47 -2.17 1.25
C ASN A 436 -2.66 -3.00 2.52
N ALA A 437 -1.89 -2.68 3.57
CA ALA A 437 -1.91 -3.38 4.84
C ALA A 437 -2.39 -2.47 5.97
N TRP A 438 -3.39 -2.94 6.73
CA TRP A 438 -3.97 -2.24 7.87
C TRP A 438 -4.14 -3.18 9.06
N GLY A 439 -3.45 -2.90 10.16
CA GLY A 439 -3.54 -3.69 11.40
C GLY A 439 -3.68 -2.78 12.60
N ASP A 440 -4.71 -2.96 13.42
CA ASP A 440 -4.96 -2.07 14.57
C ASP A 440 -3.77 -1.97 15.53
N ASP A 441 -3.06 -3.07 15.80
CA ASP A 441 -1.94 -3.17 16.76
C ASP A 441 -0.57 -3.43 16.11
N GLY A 442 -0.52 -3.81 14.83
CA GLY A 442 0.77 -3.93 14.16
C GLY A 442 0.66 -4.26 12.68
N VAL A 443 1.63 -3.77 11.91
CA VAL A 443 1.75 -4.08 10.48
C VAL A 443 3.21 -4.33 10.13
N ASN A 444 3.50 -5.49 9.55
CA ASN A 444 4.77 -5.78 8.91
C ASN A 444 4.54 -6.08 7.42
N VAL A 445 5.22 -5.35 6.55
CA VAL A 445 5.24 -5.62 5.11
C VAL A 445 6.67 -5.87 4.66
N THR A 446 6.93 -7.01 4.04
CA THR A 446 8.23 -7.38 3.47
C THR A 446 8.09 -7.59 1.97
N ASN A 447 8.85 -6.84 1.17
CA ASN A 447 9.09 -7.14 -0.24
C ASN A 447 10.53 -7.64 -0.38
N ASP A 448 10.70 -8.96 -0.50
CA ASP A 448 12.01 -9.64 -0.48
C ASP A 448 12.80 -9.37 -1.77
N ALA A 449 14.07 -9.79 -1.83
CA ALA A 449 15.00 -9.51 -2.92
C ALA A 449 14.53 -9.96 -4.31
N THR A 450 13.73 -11.03 -4.38
CA THR A 450 13.11 -11.49 -5.64
C THR A 450 11.75 -10.83 -5.89
N GLY A 451 11.18 -10.16 -4.89
CA GLY A 451 9.87 -9.52 -4.97
C GLY A 451 9.88 -8.31 -5.90
N SER A 452 8.97 -8.29 -6.86
CA SER A 452 8.79 -7.17 -7.78
C SER A 452 7.36 -6.66 -7.69
N LEU A 453 7.19 -5.38 -7.39
CA LEU A 453 5.88 -4.74 -7.28
C LEU A 453 5.84 -3.53 -8.20
N VAL A 454 4.92 -3.54 -9.15
CA VAL A 454 4.68 -2.42 -10.07
C VAL A 454 3.23 -1.98 -10.00
N ALA A 455 2.99 -0.80 -9.42
CA ALA A 455 1.70 -0.12 -9.43
C ALA A 455 1.71 0.99 -10.49
N LEU A 456 0.66 1.04 -11.32
CA LEU A 456 0.54 2.01 -12.41
C LEU A 456 -0.86 2.59 -12.52
N SER A 457 -0.97 3.93 -12.55
CA SER A 457 -2.20 4.62 -12.96
C SER A 457 -1.94 5.97 -13.64
N PRO A 458 -2.47 6.20 -14.86
CA PRO A 458 -2.33 7.48 -15.52
C PRO A 458 -3.27 8.56 -14.95
N SER A 459 -4.28 8.20 -14.16
CA SER A 459 -5.35 9.15 -13.75
C SER A 459 -5.76 9.05 -12.29
N GLY A 460 -5.14 8.19 -11.48
CA GLY A 460 -5.41 8.09 -10.03
C GLY A 460 -4.13 8.23 -9.20
N HIS A 461 -4.28 8.15 -7.88
CA HIS A 461 -3.15 8.04 -6.97
C HIS A 461 -2.47 6.68 -7.15
N VAL A 462 -1.15 6.64 -7.03
CA VAL A 462 -0.41 5.38 -7.18
C VAL A 462 0.42 5.16 -5.92
N THR A 463 0.24 4.02 -5.29
CA THR A 463 1.01 3.64 -4.12
C THR A 463 1.63 2.27 -4.33
N GLY A 464 2.95 2.14 -4.14
CA GLY A 464 3.60 0.83 -4.15
C GLY A 464 3.14 0.01 -2.95
N ILE A 465 3.58 0.43 -1.76
CA ILE A 465 3.22 -0.15 -0.47
C ILE A 465 2.55 0.91 0.40
N ALA A 466 1.35 0.61 0.91
CA ALA A 466 0.67 1.36 1.96
C ALA A 466 0.57 0.48 3.21
N ALA A 467 1.16 0.91 4.32
CA ALA A 467 1.16 0.19 5.59
C ALA A 467 0.76 1.14 6.72
N PHE A 468 -0.24 0.74 7.52
CA PHE A 468 -0.74 1.59 8.59
C PHE A 468 -1.22 0.81 9.81
N SER A 469 -0.75 1.21 11.00
CA SER A 469 -1.27 0.75 12.28
C SER A 469 -1.65 1.93 13.18
N PRO A 470 -2.90 2.07 13.64
CA PRO A 470 -3.23 3.13 14.57
C PRO A 470 -2.51 2.99 15.91
N TYR A 471 -2.51 1.82 16.55
CA TYR A 471 -2.09 1.68 17.94
C TYR A 471 -0.68 1.13 18.14
N GLY A 472 -0.20 0.29 17.23
CA GLY A 472 1.16 -0.24 17.34
C GLY A 472 2.04 0.06 16.15
N ASP A 473 3.08 -0.76 16.01
CA ASP A 473 4.22 -0.45 15.17
C ASP A 473 3.94 -0.81 13.70
N THR A 474 4.43 0.03 12.79
CA THR A 474 4.39 -0.22 11.35
C THR A 474 5.82 -0.40 10.84
N THR A 475 6.13 -1.60 10.34
CA THR A 475 7.41 -1.93 9.74
C THR A 475 7.24 -2.25 8.25
N VAL A 476 8.04 -1.61 7.40
CA VAL A 476 8.15 -1.95 5.97
C VAL A 476 9.61 -2.27 5.65
N SER A 477 9.87 -3.48 5.19
CA SER A 477 11.18 -3.92 4.70
C SER A 477 11.12 -4.15 3.20
N ASN A 478 11.97 -3.47 2.43
CA ASN A 478 12.13 -3.69 1.01
C ASN A 478 13.57 -4.11 0.70
N SER A 479 13.74 -5.28 0.10
CA SER A 479 14.96 -5.68 -0.58
C SER A 479 14.77 -5.99 -2.07
N GLY A 480 13.53 -6.00 -2.55
CA GLY A 480 13.20 -6.15 -3.97
C GLY A 480 12.90 -4.82 -4.67
N TYR A 481 12.12 -4.90 -5.75
CA TYR A 481 11.71 -3.76 -6.56
C TYR A 481 10.30 -3.27 -6.21
N VAL A 482 10.14 -1.98 -5.94
CA VAL A 482 8.84 -1.31 -5.73
C VAL A 482 8.74 -0.10 -6.63
N ALA A 483 7.79 -0.10 -7.56
CA ALA A 483 7.54 1.01 -8.47
C ALA A 483 6.10 1.56 -8.36
N ALA A 484 6.00 2.87 -8.18
CA ALA A 484 4.76 3.64 -8.22
C ALA A 484 4.77 4.62 -9.41
N LEU A 485 4.04 4.29 -10.47
CA LEU A 485 4.07 5.00 -11.76
C LEU A 485 2.76 5.74 -12.03
N GLY A 486 2.74 7.05 -11.75
CA GLY A 486 1.58 7.92 -11.97
C GLY A 486 1.79 8.98 -13.04
N ASN A 487 0.69 9.62 -13.46
CA ASN A 487 0.75 10.82 -14.31
C ASN A 487 0.05 12.03 -13.70
N LYS A 488 -1.18 11.90 -13.19
CA LYS A 488 -2.02 13.07 -12.87
C LYS A 488 -2.09 13.43 -11.39
N TYR A 489 -2.19 12.43 -10.52
CA TYR A 489 -2.25 12.59 -9.07
C TYR A 489 -1.03 11.94 -8.44
N SER A 490 -0.77 12.21 -7.16
CA SER A 490 0.47 11.82 -6.49
C SER A 490 0.84 10.34 -6.64
N SER A 491 2.15 10.08 -6.68
CA SER A 491 2.73 8.75 -6.67
C SER A 491 3.65 8.58 -5.48
N THR A 492 3.44 7.52 -4.70
CA THR A 492 4.25 7.20 -3.53
C THR A 492 4.78 5.78 -3.61
N GLY A 493 6.10 5.59 -3.51
CA GLY A 493 6.70 4.25 -3.49
C GLY A 493 6.27 3.47 -2.24
N ILE A 494 6.68 3.97 -1.07
CA ILE A 494 6.30 3.42 0.24
C ILE A 494 5.63 4.52 1.06
N ASN A 495 4.44 4.23 1.58
CA ASN A 495 3.68 5.07 2.50
C ASN A 495 3.42 4.29 3.80
N ALA A 496 4.18 4.59 4.84
CA ALA A 496 4.08 3.94 6.15
C ALA A 496 3.58 4.92 7.21
N GLY A 497 2.69 4.49 8.10
CA GLY A 497 2.15 5.36 9.14
C GLY A 497 1.73 4.66 10.43
N SER A 498 1.79 5.41 11.53
CA SER A 498 1.16 5.02 12.80
C SER A 498 0.61 6.23 13.55
N GLN A 499 -0.39 6.04 14.44
CA GLN A 499 -0.81 7.11 15.35
C GLN A 499 -0.01 7.05 16.65
N TYR A 500 0.10 5.87 17.26
CA TYR A 500 0.73 5.74 18.59
C TYR A 500 2.04 4.94 18.59
N GLY A 501 2.21 4.03 17.64
CA GLY A 501 3.41 3.21 17.51
C GLY A 501 4.52 3.86 16.70
N ASN A 502 5.65 3.16 16.65
CA ASN A 502 6.80 3.54 15.84
C ASN A 502 6.57 3.16 14.37
N VAL A 503 7.21 3.90 13.48
CA VAL A 503 7.25 3.57 12.05
C VAL A 503 8.69 3.33 11.65
N SER A 504 8.97 2.15 11.11
CA SER A 504 10.28 1.78 10.58
C SER A 504 10.17 1.41 9.11
N VAL A 505 10.92 2.07 8.24
CA VAL A 505 11.03 1.71 6.82
C VAL A 505 12.49 1.40 6.51
N THR A 506 12.77 0.19 6.05
CA THR A 506 14.12 -0.23 5.63
C THR A 506 14.13 -0.60 4.17
N ASN A 507 14.98 0.05 3.38
CA ASN A 507 15.29 -0.32 2.01
C ASN A 507 16.72 -0.87 1.96
N SER A 508 16.92 -2.15 1.68
CA SER A 508 18.21 -2.86 1.78
C SER A 508 18.43 -3.83 0.61
N GLY A 509 19.53 -4.57 0.56
CA GLY A 509 19.69 -5.75 -0.33
C GLY A 509 19.40 -5.59 -1.83
N ALA A 510 20.04 -4.64 -2.53
CA ALA A 510 19.73 -4.20 -3.90
C ALA A 510 18.30 -3.70 -4.13
N GLY A 511 17.54 -3.48 -3.06
CA GLY A 511 16.16 -3.02 -3.11
C GLY A 511 16.04 -1.62 -3.68
N GLU A 512 15.08 -1.46 -4.59
CA GLU A 512 14.78 -0.20 -5.26
C GLU A 512 13.35 0.24 -4.96
N VAL A 513 13.20 1.50 -4.55
CA VAL A 513 11.93 2.20 -4.43
C VAL A 513 11.89 3.32 -5.47
N TYR A 514 11.12 3.13 -6.53
CA TYR A 514 10.98 4.06 -7.64
C TYR A 514 9.59 4.71 -7.68
N ALA A 515 9.51 6.02 -7.46
CA ALA A 515 8.28 6.79 -7.59
C ALA A 515 8.39 7.75 -8.78
N PHE A 516 7.49 7.61 -9.75
CA PHE A 516 7.43 8.49 -10.91
C PHE A 516 6.07 9.18 -10.98
N ASN A 517 6.08 10.48 -11.24
CA ASN A 517 4.89 11.23 -11.60
C ASN A 517 5.12 12.23 -12.74
N ARG A 518 4.10 12.50 -13.55
CA ARG A 518 4.19 13.51 -14.61
C ARG A 518 3.72 14.89 -14.13
N ASP A 519 2.57 14.98 -13.47
CA ASP A 519 1.84 16.24 -13.27
C ASP A 519 1.67 16.64 -11.79
N ALA A 520 2.02 15.74 -10.87
CA ALA A 520 1.88 15.92 -9.42
C ALA A 520 3.15 15.48 -8.68
N THR A 521 3.09 15.47 -7.35
CA THR A 521 4.22 15.09 -6.49
C THR A 521 4.56 13.61 -6.63
N ALA A 522 5.85 13.31 -6.74
CA ALA A 522 6.40 11.97 -6.59
C ALA A 522 7.13 11.86 -5.26
N THR A 523 6.82 10.83 -4.47
CA THR A 523 7.47 10.57 -3.18
C THR A 523 8.03 9.16 -3.14
N GLY A 524 9.33 8.99 -2.91
CA GLY A 524 9.94 7.66 -2.80
C GLY A 524 9.44 6.94 -1.55
N VAL A 525 9.83 7.45 -0.39
CA VAL A 525 9.38 6.96 0.93
C VAL A 525 8.75 8.09 1.73
N ASN A 526 7.56 7.83 2.28
CA ASN A 526 6.86 8.68 3.23
C ASN A 526 6.55 7.89 4.50
N ALA A 527 7.15 8.25 5.63
CA ALA A 527 6.89 7.63 6.93
C ALA A 527 6.41 8.67 7.94
N ARG A 528 5.30 8.39 8.64
CA ARG A 528 4.71 9.33 9.61
C ARG A 528 4.24 8.65 10.89
N SER A 529 4.64 9.18 12.05
CA SER A 529 4.02 8.83 13.33
C SER A 529 3.52 10.07 14.05
N TYR A 530 2.42 9.94 14.80
CA TYR A 530 1.98 11.02 15.69
C TYR A 530 2.72 10.93 17.04
N ALA A 531 2.55 9.86 17.81
CA ALA A 531 3.19 9.75 19.13
C ALA A 531 4.54 9.01 19.12
N GLY A 532 4.75 8.08 18.18
CA GLY A 532 5.94 7.22 18.15
C GLY A 532 7.11 7.77 17.35
N ASN A 533 8.21 7.03 17.34
CA ASN A 533 9.39 7.39 16.55
C ASN A 533 9.20 7.02 15.08
N VAL A 534 9.87 7.76 14.19
CA VAL A 534 10.01 7.42 12.78
C VAL A 534 11.46 7.14 12.46
N GLY A 535 11.74 5.98 11.88
CA GLY A 535 13.05 5.61 11.34
C GLY A 535 12.94 5.18 9.89
N ILE A 536 13.76 5.78 9.03
CA ILE A 536 13.89 5.35 7.63
C ILE A 536 15.35 5.02 7.39
N THR A 537 15.64 3.82 6.92
CA THR A 537 17.00 3.35 6.62
C THR A 537 17.10 2.95 5.16
N ASN A 538 17.98 3.60 4.41
CA ASN A 538 18.43 3.12 3.10
C ASN A 538 19.81 2.48 3.29
N GLY A 539 19.91 1.15 3.17
CA GLY A 539 21.15 0.40 3.36
C GLY A 539 22.16 0.63 2.23
N ASP A 540 23.35 0.03 2.36
CA ASP A 540 24.48 0.23 1.44
C ASP A 540 24.14 -0.05 -0.04
N THR A 541 23.26 -1.01 -0.32
CA THR A 541 22.85 -1.32 -1.70
C THR A 541 21.46 -0.80 -2.05
N GLY A 542 20.84 0.00 -1.17
CA GLY A 542 19.48 0.50 -1.35
C GLY A 542 19.43 1.69 -2.31
N TYR A 543 18.43 1.71 -3.17
CA TYR A 543 18.14 2.81 -4.09
C TYR A 543 16.74 3.38 -3.85
N ILE A 544 16.62 4.66 -3.50
CA ILE A 544 15.34 5.37 -3.39
C ILE A 544 15.33 6.52 -4.38
N HIS A 545 14.37 6.52 -5.30
CA HIS A 545 14.33 7.45 -6.41
C HIS A 545 12.93 8.03 -6.64
N ALA A 546 12.81 9.34 -6.54
CA ALA A 546 11.59 10.09 -6.85
C ALA A 546 11.80 10.98 -8.08
N VAL A 547 10.90 10.88 -9.06
CA VAL A 547 10.95 11.63 -10.32
C VAL A 547 9.61 12.29 -10.55
N SER A 548 9.59 13.62 -10.65
CA SER A 548 8.43 14.36 -11.14
C SER A 548 8.76 15.21 -12.38
N THR A 549 7.84 15.31 -13.33
CA THR A 549 8.03 16.23 -14.47
C THR A 549 7.54 17.64 -14.12
N ASN A 550 6.26 17.80 -13.76
CA ASN A 550 5.64 19.10 -13.53
C ASN A 550 5.34 19.41 -12.06
N GLY A 551 5.48 18.43 -11.16
CA GLY A 551 5.28 18.61 -9.72
C GLY A 551 6.58 18.44 -8.94
N ASP A 552 6.46 18.34 -7.62
CA ASP A 552 7.63 18.19 -6.75
C ASP A 552 8.11 16.72 -6.70
N ALA A 553 9.39 16.54 -6.42
CA ALA A 553 9.99 15.24 -6.16
C ALA A 553 10.61 15.22 -4.77
N ILE A 554 10.19 14.27 -3.93
CA ILE A 554 10.71 14.08 -2.58
C ILE A 554 11.18 12.63 -2.47
N ALA A 555 12.49 12.39 -2.37
CA ALA A 555 12.97 11.02 -2.31
C ALA A 555 12.59 10.36 -0.99
N VAL A 556 12.88 11.02 0.14
CA VAL A 556 12.56 10.52 1.48
C VAL A 556 11.94 11.62 2.34
N GLN A 557 10.83 11.27 2.99
CA GLN A 557 10.13 12.10 3.96
C GLN A 557 9.85 11.32 5.26
N GLY A 558 10.39 11.80 6.37
CA GLY A 558 10.14 11.28 7.72
C GLY A 558 9.54 12.34 8.63
N TYR A 559 8.44 12.01 9.31
CA TYR A 559 7.73 12.95 10.17
C TYR A 559 7.32 12.28 11.49
N SER A 560 7.71 12.84 12.63
CA SER A 560 7.15 12.48 13.94
C SER A 560 6.56 13.70 14.63
N HIS A 561 5.41 13.58 15.28
CA HIS A 561 4.88 14.69 16.09
C HIS A 561 5.54 14.71 17.49
N ASP A 562 5.32 13.69 18.32
CA ASP A 562 5.85 13.67 19.69
C ASP A 562 7.19 12.92 19.84
N GLY A 563 7.48 11.97 18.95
CA GLY A 563 8.68 11.15 18.97
C GLY A 563 9.83 11.72 18.13
N ASN A 564 10.90 10.94 17.98
CA ASN A 564 12.04 11.28 17.13
C ASN A 564 11.75 10.93 15.66
N ALA A 565 12.34 11.68 14.73
CA ALA A 565 12.35 11.34 13.31
C ALA A 565 13.80 11.16 12.85
N SER A 566 14.10 10.06 12.18
CA SER A 566 15.45 9.72 11.73
C SER A 566 15.49 9.17 10.31
N VAL A 567 16.50 9.57 9.54
CA VAL A 567 16.83 9.00 8.23
C VAL A 567 18.30 8.60 8.23
N SER A 568 18.61 7.36 7.83
CA SER A 568 19.97 6.87 7.64
C SER A 568 20.18 6.41 6.20
N ASN A 569 21.32 6.75 5.61
CA ASN A 569 21.75 6.30 4.28
C ASN A 569 23.14 5.65 4.36
N GLY A 570 23.23 4.37 4.03
CA GLY A 570 24.44 3.55 4.07
C GLY A 570 25.53 4.02 3.10
N ALA A 571 26.75 3.51 3.26
CA ALA A 571 27.97 4.02 2.62
C ALA A 571 27.90 4.07 1.08
N THR A 572 27.19 3.12 0.46
CA THR A 572 26.95 3.10 -0.99
C THR A 572 25.47 3.30 -1.36
N GLY A 573 24.62 3.60 -0.37
CA GLY A 573 23.19 3.83 -0.55
C GLY A 573 22.94 5.10 -1.35
N ASN A 574 21.90 5.11 -2.17
CA ASN A 574 21.55 6.25 -2.99
C ASN A 574 20.10 6.70 -2.78
N ILE A 575 19.93 7.98 -2.46
CA ILE A 575 18.66 8.66 -2.35
C ILE A 575 18.66 9.79 -3.37
N TYR A 576 17.73 9.76 -4.33
CA TYR A 576 17.74 10.70 -5.44
C TYR A 576 16.35 11.28 -5.74
N ALA A 577 16.27 12.61 -5.82
CA ALA A 577 15.08 13.34 -6.22
C ALA A 577 15.36 14.14 -7.50
N TYR A 578 14.46 14.02 -8.48
CA TYR A 578 14.49 14.77 -9.72
C TYR A 578 13.15 15.44 -9.99
N SER A 579 13.16 16.75 -10.18
CA SER A 579 12.03 17.46 -10.78
C SER A 579 12.46 18.28 -11.99
N ARG A 580 11.61 18.35 -13.02
CA ARG A 580 11.86 19.27 -14.14
C ARG A 580 11.34 20.68 -13.83
N TYR A 581 10.07 20.82 -13.44
CA TYR A 581 9.44 22.13 -13.22
C TYR A 581 9.07 22.44 -11.77
N GLY A 582 9.04 21.45 -10.88
CA GLY A 582 8.80 21.63 -9.46
C GLY A 582 10.08 21.59 -8.63
N ASP A 583 9.93 21.49 -7.32
CA ASP A 583 11.07 21.40 -6.40
C ASP A 583 11.55 19.95 -6.26
N ALA A 584 12.84 19.78 -5.95
CA ALA A 584 13.45 18.48 -5.68
C ALA A 584 14.05 18.47 -4.28
N THR A 585 13.67 17.49 -3.45
CA THR A 585 14.20 17.31 -2.10
C THR A 585 14.68 15.88 -1.90
N GLY A 586 15.94 15.69 -1.52
CA GLY A 586 16.50 14.38 -1.21
C GLY A 586 15.91 13.84 0.10
N ASN A 587 16.40 14.36 1.23
CA ASN A 587 15.92 14.00 2.57
C ASN A 587 15.15 15.16 3.20
N TYR A 588 13.94 14.88 3.67
CA TYR A 588 13.10 15.81 4.45
C TYR A 588 12.70 15.17 5.78
N VAL A 589 13.24 15.65 6.90
CA VAL A 589 13.00 15.06 8.24
C VAL A 589 12.50 16.09 9.22
N VAL A 590 11.36 15.82 9.86
CA VAL A 590 10.79 16.74 10.85
C VAL A 590 10.34 15.98 12.10
N SER A 591 10.70 16.52 13.27
CA SER A 591 10.07 16.14 14.53
C SER A 591 9.46 17.38 15.21
N TYR A 592 8.21 17.30 15.70
CA TYR A 592 7.61 18.45 16.39
C TYR A 592 8.15 18.60 17.82
N ALA A 593 8.20 17.54 18.61
CA ALA A 593 8.65 17.61 20.01
C ALA A 593 10.01 16.94 20.24
N GLY A 594 10.30 15.85 19.54
CA GLY A 594 11.54 15.08 19.64
C GLY A 594 12.64 15.56 18.70
N ASN A 595 13.67 14.73 18.55
CA ASN A 595 14.85 15.03 17.76
C ASN A 595 14.61 14.71 16.27
N ALA A 596 15.24 15.49 15.39
CA ALA A 596 15.32 15.21 13.96
C ALA A 596 16.77 14.84 13.60
N VAL A 597 16.99 13.61 13.13
CA VAL A 597 18.33 13.07 12.87
C VAL A 597 18.47 12.64 11.41
N VAL A 598 19.57 13.02 10.76
CA VAL A 598 19.93 12.51 9.43
C VAL A 598 21.39 12.04 9.45
N ASP A 599 21.61 10.76 9.18
CA ASP A 599 22.93 10.16 9.01
C ASP A 599 23.13 9.79 7.55
N ASN A 600 24.03 10.48 6.85
CA ASN A 600 24.33 10.20 5.46
C ASN A 600 25.78 9.74 5.29
N SER A 601 25.95 8.45 5.01
CA SER A 601 27.22 7.87 4.56
C SER A 601 27.24 7.61 3.04
N GLY A 602 26.10 7.67 2.36
CA GLY A 602 25.98 7.44 0.92
C GLY A 602 25.74 8.71 0.11
N THR A 603 25.14 8.54 -1.08
CA THR A 603 24.77 9.65 -1.95
C THR A 603 23.33 10.12 -1.69
N VAL A 604 23.16 11.42 -1.46
CA VAL A 604 21.87 12.12 -1.48
C VAL A 604 21.91 13.17 -2.60
N GLY A 605 21.08 12.99 -3.61
CA GLY A 605 20.98 13.90 -4.75
C GLY A 605 19.60 14.56 -4.85
N ALA A 606 19.60 15.86 -5.13
CA ALA A 606 18.41 16.62 -5.47
C ALA A 606 18.69 17.48 -6.71
N TYR A 607 17.91 17.27 -7.76
CA TYR A 607 18.03 17.98 -9.02
C TYR A 607 16.70 18.60 -9.43
N SER A 608 16.66 19.92 -9.56
CA SER A 608 15.55 20.64 -10.17
C SER A 608 16.00 21.48 -11.37
N TYR A 609 15.38 21.26 -12.53
CA TYR A 609 15.76 21.99 -13.75
C TYR A 609 15.27 23.45 -13.77
N TYR A 610 14.11 23.73 -13.16
CA TYR A 610 13.51 25.08 -13.14
C TYR A 610 13.08 25.55 -11.74
N GLY A 611 13.18 24.71 -10.71
CA GLY A 611 12.78 25.03 -9.35
C GLY A 611 13.95 24.99 -8.36
N THR A 612 13.61 24.74 -7.10
CA THR A 612 14.55 24.64 -5.98
C THR A 612 15.03 23.22 -5.79
N ALA A 613 16.30 23.05 -5.41
CA ALA A 613 16.86 21.76 -5.02
C ALA A 613 17.41 21.80 -3.59
N ILE A 614 17.04 20.81 -2.79
CA ILE A 614 17.49 20.65 -1.41
C ILE A 614 18.01 19.23 -1.23
N GLY A 615 19.29 19.08 -0.89
CA GLY A 615 19.89 17.78 -0.63
C GLY A 615 19.31 17.16 0.64
N ILE A 616 19.66 17.74 1.78
CA ILE A 616 19.18 17.33 3.10
C ILE A 616 18.57 18.52 3.81
N ILE A 617 17.37 18.34 4.38
CA ILE A 617 16.79 19.24 5.35
C ILE A 617 16.21 18.49 6.53
N ALA A 618 16.57 18.92 7.74
CA ALA A 618 16.02 18.40 8.99
C ALA A 618 15.57 19.56 9.89
N GLY A 619 14.50 19.35 10.66
CA GLY A 619 14.05 20.39 11.57
C GLY A 619 13.19 19.95 12.74
N THR A 620 13.18 20.79 13.76
CA THR A 620 12.33 20.66 14.95
C THR A 620 11.53 21.93 15.24
N LEU A 621 10.33 21.77 15.77
CA LEU A 621 9.45 22.89 16.17
C LEU A 621 9.45 23.14 17.68
N GLY A 622 9.74 22.11 18.47
CA GLY A 622 9.73 22.09 19.93
C GLY A 622 11.14 22.08 20.52
N ALA A 623 11.32 21.35 21.62
CA ALA A 623 12.55 21.36 22.40
C ALA A 623 13.62 20.39 21.89
N GLY A 624 13.30 19.49 20.95
CA GLY A 624 14.24 18.51 20.44
C GLY A 624 15.29 19.09 19.51
N ASP A 625 16.42 18.39 19.43
CA ASP A 625 17.60 18.81 18.68
C ASP A 625 17.53 18.36 17.22
N VAL A 626 18.21 19.10 16.36
CA VAL A 626 18.48 18.70 14.97
C VAL A 626 19.92 18.19 14.89
N THR A 627 20.10 16.98 14.39
CA THR A 627 21.44 16.41 14.13
C THR A 627 21.54 15.98 12.67
N ILE A 628 22.53 16.48 11.94
CA ILE A 628 22.80 16.06 10.56
C ILE A 628 24.27 15.68 10.44
N ASN A 629 24.54 14.42 10.11
CA ASN A 629 25.88 13.90 9.91
C ASN A 629 26.06 13.53 8.43
N VAL A 630 27.02 14.15 7.75
CA VAL A 630 27.49 13.76 6.42
C VAL A 630 28.87 13.12 6.61
N MET A 631 28.91 11.79 6.69
CA MET A 631 30.12 11.01 6.98
C MET A 631 31.11 11.00 5.80
N ASP A 632 32.31 10.46 5.97
CA ASP A 632 33.43 10.52 4.99
C ASP A 632 33.05 10.10 3.55
N THR A 633 32.27 9.03 3.41
CA THR A 633 31.79 8.55 2.09
C THR A 633 30.51 9.24 1.63
N GLY A 634 29.91 10.05 2.52
CA GLY A 634 28.69 10.79 2.29
C GLY A 634 28.87 11.85 1.22
N VAL A 635 27.96 11.88 0.26
CA VAL A 635 27.90 12.92 -0.78
C VAL A 635 26.51 13.52 -0.79
N VAL A 636 26.43 14.85 -0.74
CA VAL A 636 25.18 15.60 -0.87
C VAL A 636 25.29 16.51 -2.08
N ASN A 637 24.42 16.32 -3.07
CA ASN A 637 24.40 17.11 -4.31
C ASN A 637 23.05 17.79 -4.47
N ALA A 638 23.02 19.11 -4.40
CA ALA A 638 21.84 19.92 -4.68
C ALA A 638 22.08 20.79 -5.92
N THR A 639 21.31 20.58 -6.99
CA THR A 639 21.39 21.39 -8.22
C THR A 639 20.02 21.93 -8.56
N GLY A 640 19.83 23.24 -8.42
CA GLY A 640 18.57 23.92 -8.69
C GLY A 640 18.73 25.04 -9.70
N TYR A 641 17.62 25.53 -10.24
CA TYR A 641 17.64 26.70 -11.11
C TYR A 641 17.55 27.99 -10.29
N ASP A 642 16.53 28.06 -9.43
CA ASP A 642 16.26 29.21 -8.59
C ASP A 642 17.07 29.18 -7.29
N GLN A 643 17.16 28.02 -6.66
CA GLN A 643 17.90 27.87 -5.41
C GLN A 643 18.46 26.47 -5.23
N ALA A 644 19.63 26.37 -4.59
CA ALA A 644 20.19 25.12 -4.14
C ALA A 644 20.65 25.18 -2.67
N ILE A 645 20.24 24.21 -1.86
CA ILE A 645 20.74 24.03 -0.49
C ILE A 645 21.31 22.62 -0.37
N GLY A 646 22.58 22.49 -0.01
CA GLY A 646 23.19 21.20 0.26
C GLY A 646 22.60 20.57 1.51
N VAL A 647 22.89 21.16 2.67
CA VAL A 647 22.45 20.71 3.99
C VAL A 647 21.77 21.85 4.76
N GLY A 648 20.58 21.60 5.32
CA GLY A 648 19.81 22.56 6.11
C GLY A 648 19.32 21.98 7.44
N GLY A 649 19.68 22.58 8.57
CA GLY A 649 19.19 22.23 9.90
C GLY A 649 18.43 23.40 10.56
N ILE A 650 17.21 23.17 11.05
CA ILE A 650 16.36 24.24 11.61
C ILE A 650 15.72 23.80 12.93
N ALA A 651 16.06 24.45 14.04
CA ALA A 651 15.37 24.29 15.32
C ALA A 651 14.60 25.58 15.66
N MET A 652 13.27 25.52 15.74
CA MET A 652 12.42 26.69 16.03
C MET A 652 12.11 26.89 17.51
N GLY A 653 12.24 25.84 18.33
CA GLY A 653 12.09 25.94 19.78
C GLY A 653 13.43 26.14 20.46
N THR A 654 13.66 25.42 21.55
CA THR A 654 14.87 25.55 22.38
C THR A 654 15.98 24.56 22.02
N GLY A 655 15.73 23.65 21.08
CA GLY A 655 16.71 22.66 20.66
C GLY A 655 17.90 23.25 19.92
N ASP A 656 19.01 22.52 19.95
CA ASP A 656 20.24 22.87 19.26
C ASP A 656 20.24 22.31 17.83
N VAL A 657 21.03 22.92 16.95
CA VAL A 657 21.33 22.38 15.61
C VAL A 657 22.79 21.95 15.56
N ASN A 658 23.02 20.66 15.41
CA ASN A 658 24.33 20.03 15.33
C ASN A 658 24.53 19.49 13.92
N ILE A 659 25.53 20.00 13.19
CA ILE A 659 25.86 19.52 11.84
C ILE A 659 27.32 19.08 11.80
N TYR A 660 27.55 17.84 11.40
CA TYR A 660 28.87 17.28 11.16
C TYR A 660 29.08 17.00 9.67
N VAL A 661 30.17 17.52 9.09
CA VAL A 661 30.50 17.35 7.66
C VAL A 661 31.90 16.80 7.48
N ALA A 662 32.01 15.51 7.17
CA ALA A 662 33.24 14.86 6.76
C ALA A 662 33.24 14.41 5.29
N GLY A 663 32.05 14.32 4.68
CA GLY A 663 31.84 14.04 3.26
C GLY A 663 31.69 15.29 2.38
N ALA A 664 31.38 15.09 1.10
CA ALA A 664 31.23 16.18 0.13
C ALA A 664 29.82 16.80 0.17
N VAL A 665 29.74 18.13 0.18
CA VAL A 665 28.48 18.88 0.07
C VAL A 665 28.57 19.87 -1.08
N ASN A 666 27.78 19.64 -2.13
CA ASN A 666 27.77 20.45 -3.34
C ASN A 666 26.41 21.14 -3.52
N ALA A 667 26.40 22.47 -3.63
CA ALA A 667 25.20 23.25 -3.92
C ALA A 667 25.43 24.11 -5.17
N THR A 668 24.62 23.91 -6.20
CA THR A 668 24.72 24.63 -7.48
C THR A 668 23.39 25.25 -7.87
N SER A 669 23.34 26.57 -8.04
CA SER A 669 22.18 27.29 -8.58
C SER A 669 22.48 27.92 -9.94
N ALA A 670 21.64 27.65 -10.94
CA ALA A 670 21.87 28.13 -12.32
C ALA A 670 21.52 29.62 -12.51
N GLN A 671 20.54 30.15 -11.76
CA GLN A 671 20.07 31.54 -11.90
C GLN A 671 19.80 32.26 -10.57
N GLY A 672 19.76 31.57 -9.44
CA GLY A 672 19.58 32.22 -8.14
C GLY A 672 20.67 31.89 -7.13
N SER A 673 20.29 31.76 -5.85
CA SER A 673 21.22 31.66 -4.73
C SER A 673 21.55 30.19 -4.38
N ALA A 674 22.75 29.93 -3.89
CA ALA A 674 23.13 28.60 -3.40
C ALA A 674 23.76 28.68 -2.01
N ALA A 675 23.49 27.67 -1.18
CA ALA A 675 24.09 27.52 0.13
C ALA A 675 24.58 26.08 0.36
N GLY A 676 25.81 25.93 0.84
CA GLY A 676 26.39 24.63 1.16
C GLY A 676 25.73 24.05 2.41
N VAL A 677 25.99 24.69 3.55
CA VAL A 677 25.44 24.33 4.86
C VAL A 677 24.69 25.52 5.46
N VAL A 678 23.47 25.27 5.93
CA VAL A 678 22.61 26.23 6.61
C VAL A 678 22.16 25.65 7.95
N ALA A 679 22.35 26.39 9.02
CA ALA A 679 21.90 26.02 10.35
C ALA A 679 21.25 27.21 11.06
N GLN A 680 20.07 26.99 11.62
CA GLN A 680 19.33 28.01 12.34
C GLN A 680 18.71 27.46 13.63
N ALA A 681 19.04 28.06 14.78
CA ALA A 681 18.41 27.79 16.07
C ALA A 681 17.73 29.05 16.63
N ALA A 682 16.41 29.04 16.77
CA ALA A 682 15.65 30.20 17.23
C ALA A 682 15.72 30.42 18.76
N GLY A 683 15.90 29.35 19.54
CA GLY A 683 16.06 29.39 20.99
C GLY A 683 17.26 28.63 21.54
N GLY A 684 17.93 27.82 20.70
CA GLY A 684 19.13 27.06 21.05
C GLY A 684 20.42 27.62 20.46
N SER A 685 21.44 26.77 20.44
CA SER A 685 22.76 26.98 19.85
C SER A 685 22.88 26.27 18.50
N VAL A 686 23.85 26.71 17.70
CA VAL A 686 24.24 26.05 16.45
C VAL A 686 25.69 25.61 16.59
N ASN A 687 25.95 24.32 16.40
CA ASN A 687 27.28 23.73 16.37
C ASN A 687 27.50 23.10 14.98
N ILE A 688 28.49 23.59 14.24
CA ILE A 688 28.89 23.05 12.94
C ILE A 688 30.36 22.62 13.04
N THR A 689 30.62 21.34 12.81
CA THR A 689 31.98 20.79 12.78
C THR A 689 32.22 20.13 11.43
N SER A 690 33.37 20.40 10.81
CA SER A 690 33.81 19.68 9.62
C SER A 690 35.12 18.94 9.86
N ALA A 691 35.29 17.79 9.20
CA ALA A 691 36.55 17.04 9.22
C ALA A 691 37.51 17.56 8.14
N ASP A 692 38.77 17.12 8.16
CA ASP A 692 39.77 17.41 7.12
C ASP A 692 39.57 16.60 5.83
N THR A 693 38.45 15.89 5.74
CA THR A 693 37.97 15.15 4.58
C THR A 693 36.74 15.84 3.96
N GLY A 694 36.44 15.50 2.71
CA GLY A 694 35.32 16.10 1.98
C GLY A 694 35.60 17.55 1.56
N ALA A 695 34.55 18.23 1.09
CA ALA A 695 34.58 19.65 0.75
C ALA A 695 33.14 20.20 0.69
N ILE A 696 32.98 21.48 1.03
CA ILE A 696 31.74 22.24 0.84
C ILE A 696 31.93 23.14 -0.38
N THR A 697 31.28 22.80 -1.50
CA THR A 697 31.41 23.53 -2.76
C THR A 697 30.09 24.19 -3.13
N VAL A 698 30.14 25.50 -3.39
CA VAL A 698 28.98 26.32 -3.73
C VAL A 698 29.23 27.08 -5.01
N HIS A 699 28.35 26.85 -6.00
CA HIS A 699 28.31 27.61 -7.24
C HIS A 699 26.95 28.29 -7.36
N SER A 700 26.93 29.62 -7.39
CA SER A 700 25.69 30.38 -7.52
C SER A 700 25.78 31.41 -8.64
N TYR A 701 24.63 31.68 -9.26
CA TYR A 701 24.50 32.83 -10.16
C TYR A 701 24.29 34.13 -9.38
N ASP A 702 23.45 34.12 -8.34
CA ASP A 702 23.29 35.24 -7.40
C ASP A 702 24.12 34.97 -6.13
N ASN A 703 23.56 35.09 -4.92
CA ASN A 703 24.34 35.00 -3.69
C ASN A 703 24.77 33.56 -3.39
N GLY A 704 26.02 33.39 -2.98
CA GLY A 704 26.62 32.13 -2.58
C GLY A 704 27.03 32.17 -1.12
N MET A 705 26.67 31.14 -0.36
CA MET A 705 27.09 30.98 1.04
C MET A 705 27.67 29.58 1.28
N GLY A 706 28.90 29.49 1.77
CA GLY A 706 29.52 28.21 2.11
C GLY A 706 28.85 27.59 3.32
N VAL A 707 29.04 28.22 4.48
CA VAL A 707 28.43 27.84 5.75
C VAL A 707 27.70 29.04 6.34
N MET A 708 26.42 28.87 6.70
CA MET A 708 25.61 29.86 7.41
C MET A 708 25.11 29.29 8.74
N ALA A 709 25.50 29.91 9.85
CA ALA A 709 25.04 29.59 11.19
C ALA A 709 24.37 30.79 11.86
N VAL A 710 23.13 30.62 12.32
CA VAL A 710 22.38 31.67 13.04
C VAL A 710 21.75 31.08 14.30
N ALA A 711 22.08 31.61 15.47
CA ALA A 711 21.54 31.14 16.74
C ALA A 711 21.07 32.27 17.65
N ALA A 712 20.09 32.00 18.51
CA ALA A 712 19.78 32.91 19.62
C ALA A 712 20.80 32.83 20.75
N VAL A 713 21.34 31.63 21.01
CA VAL A 713 22.28 31.39 22.12
C VAL A 713 23.73 31.48 21.64
N ASN A 714 24.34 30.36 21.23
CA ASN A 714 25.73 30.36 20.76
C ASN A 714 25.82 29.86 19.32
N VAL A 715 26.82 30.33 18.59
CA VAL A 715 27.25 29.72 17.33
C VAL A 715 28.68 29.25 17.52
N ASP A 716 28.94 27.98 17.25
CA ASP A 716 30.28 27.40 17.14
C ASP A 716 30.47 26.79 15.75
N ILE A 717 31.45 27.29 15.00
CA ILE A 717 31.87 26.72 13.72
C ILE A 717 33.32 26.28 13.87
N ASP A 718 33.57 24.98 13.80
CA ASP A 718 34.92 24.41 13.68
C ASP A 718 35.11 23.82 12.28
N ASN A 719 35.76 24.60 11.41
CA ASN A 719 35.95 24.24 10.02
C ASN A 719 37.34 23.63 9.77
N ALA A 720 37.42 22.32 9.53
CA ALA A 720 38.64 21.65 9.06
C ALA A 720 38.60 21.29 7.55
N THR A 721 37.41 21.33 6.92
CA THR A 721 37.26 21.02 5.49
C THR A 721 37.49 22.23 4.59
N ASP A 722 37.61 21.97 3.29
CA ASP A 722 37.67 23.02 2.27
C ASP A 722 36.27 23.57 1.99
N VAL A 723 36.10 24.89 2.13
CA VAL A 723 34.88 25.62 1.81
C VAL A 723 35.15 26.53 0.61
N TYR A 724 34.56 26.22 -0.54
CA TYR A 724 34.71 26.99 -1.77
C TYR A 724 33.37 27.57 -2.22
N VAL A 725 33.32 28.89 -2.38
CA VAL A 725 32.12 29.63 -2.79
C VAL A 725 32.44 30.48 -4.01
N ASN A 726 31.68 30.27 -5.08
CA ASN A 726 31.76 31.07 -6.30
C ASN A 726 30.37 31.62 -6.66
N ALA A 727 30.21 32.93 -6.50
CA ALA A 727 29.00 33.67 -6.81
C ALA A 727 29.22 34.54 -8.06
N ALA A 728 28.66 34.14 -9.20
CA ALA A 728 28.96 34.76 -10.49
C ALA A 728 28.50 36.23 -10.56
N LEU A 729 27.26 36.52 -10.16
CA LEU A 729 26.63 37.85 -10.15
C LEU A 729 25.99 38.17 -8.78
N GLY A 730 26.57 37.66 -7.70
CA GLY A 730 26.10 37.92 -6.34
C GLY A 730 27.23 37.97 -5.34
N ASN A 731 26.88 38.13 -4.07
CA ASN A 731 27.88 38.16 -3.01
C ASN A 731 28.31 36.74 -2.65
N ALA A 732 29.59 36.55 -2.35
CA ALA A 732 30.13 35.27 -1.88
C ALA A 732 30.53 35.40 -0.41
N ILE A 733 30.02 34.53 0.45
CA ILE A 733 30.45 34.45 1.85
C ILE A 733 30.90 33.02 2.14
N GLY A 734 32.15 32.85 2.60
CA GLY A 734 32.69 31.55 3.00
C GLY A 734 31.99 31.02 4.25
N LEU A 735 32.31 31.62 5.39
CA LEU A 735 31.70 31.30 6.70
C LEU A 735 30.92 32.51 7.22
N TYR A 736 29.65 32.32 7.55
CA TYR A 736 28.79 33.31 8.18
C TYR A 736 28.29 32.79 9.53
N ALA A 737 28.58 33.53 10.60
CA ALA A 737 28.21 33.18 11.97
C ALA A 737 27.53 34.35 12.68
N ASN A 738 26.32 34.15 13.20
CA ASN A 738 25.58 35.17 13.92
C ASN A 738 24.88 34.59 15.17
N SER A 739 25.25 35.07 16.36
CA SER A 739 24.62 34.64 17.61
C SER A 739 24.15 35.79 18.50
N GLY A 740 23.10 35.58 19.30
CA GLY A 740 22.75 36.47 20.41
C GLY A 740 23.74 36.43 21.59
N GLY A 741 24.46 35.32 21.77
CA GLY A 741 25.48 35.09 22.80
C GLY A 741 26.90 35.02 22.23
N THR A 742 27.60 33.90 22.44
CA THR A 742 28.98 33.73 21.98
C THR A 742 29.02 33.17 20.56
N THR A 743 29.75 33.84 19.67
CA THR A 743 30.09 33.35 18.34
C THR A 743 31.55 32.95 18.32
N THR A 744 31.83 31.67 18.09
CA THR A 744 33.16 31.11 17.89
C THR A 744 33.28 30.58 16.47
N VAL A 745 34.33 30.99 15.77
CA VAL A 745 34.71 30.43 14.46
C VAL A 745 36.18 30.02 14.54
N THR A 746 36.43 28.72 14.44
CA THR A 746 37.77 28.14 14.31
C THR A 746 37.92 27.63 12.88
N ASN A 747 38.96 28.08 12.17
CA ASN A 747 39.26 27.63 10.82
C ASN A 747 40.63 26.95 10.76
N SER A 748 40.66 25.72 10.28
CA SER A 748 41.87 24.93 9.99
C SER A 748 41.94 24.38 8.57
N GLY A 749 40.83 24.44 7.81
CA GLY A 749 40.77 24.16 6.37
C GLY A 749 40.90 25.40 5.47
N ALA A 750 40.75 25.22 4.15
CA ALA A 750 40.76 26.34 3.20
C ALA A 750 39.36 26.95 3.03
N VAL A 751 39.25 28.27 3.17
CA VAL A 751 38.02 29.03 2.90
C VAL A 751 38.25 29.97 1.73
N GLY A 752 37.54 29.74 0.63
CA GLY A 752 37.58 30.54 -0.58
C GLY A 752 36.22 31.18 -0.88
N ALA A 753 36.17 32.51 -0.96
CA ALA A 753 35.00 33.26 -1.39
C ALA A 753 35.31 34.08 -2.65
N TYR A 754 34.59 33.82 -3.75
CA TYR A 754 34.84 34.42 -5.06
C TYR A 754 33.58 35.07 -5.63
N ALA A 755 33.62 36.39 -5.80
CA ALA A 755 32.58 37.23 -6.39
C ALA A 755 33.19 38.14 -7.48
N PRO A 756 33.42 37.62 -8.70
CA PRO A 756 34.26 38.28 -9.70
C PRO A 756 33.63 39.48 -10.40
N THR A 757 32.31 39.61 -10.36
CA THR A 757 31.61 40.63 -11.13
C THR A 757 31.53 41.97 -10.40
N HIS A 758 31.57 43.07 -11.17
CA HIS A 758 31.51 44.43 -10.66
C HIS A 758 30.23 44.66 -9.84
N GLY A 759 30.37 45.23 -8.63
CA GLY A 759 29.22 45.56 -7.77
C GLY A 759 29.05 44.64 -6.56
N TYR A 760 29.73 43.49 -6.51
CA TYR A 760 29.56 42.49 -5.47
C TYR A 760 30.79 42.37 -4.56
N PHE A 761 30.56 41.86 -3.35
CA PHE A 761 31.62 41.65 -2.36
C PHE A 761 31.84 40.16 -2.11
N ALA A 762 33.06 39.85 -1.65
CA ALA A 762 33.41 38.54 -1.13
C ALA A 762 33.89 38.68 0.31
N ASP A 763 33.41 37.80 1.19
CA ASP A 763 33.85 37.72 2.58
C ASP A 763 34.26 36.28 2.90
N GLY A 764 35.48 36.09 3.40
CA GLY A 764 35.96 34.80 3.84
C GLY A 764 35.24 34.35 5.10
N ILE A 765 35.31 35.15 6.16
CA ILE A 765 34.69 34.88 7.46
C ILE A 765 33.98 36.13 7.97
N PHE A 766 32.65 36.06 8.05
CA PHE A 766 31.82 37.07 8.68
C PHE A 766 31.23 36.54 9.99
N ALA A 767 31.66 37.08 11.14
CA ALA A 767 31.20 36.66 12.45
C ALA A 767 30.66 37.85 13.28
N TYR A 768 29.54 37.65 13.96
CA TYR A 768 28.92 38.67 14.82
C TYR A 768 28.20 38.04 16.03
N GLY A 769 28.49 38.52 17.23
CA GLY A 769 27.78 38.14 18.46
C GLY A 769 28.17 39.01 19.65
N ALA A 770 27.56 38.76 20.82
CA ALA A 770 27.86 39.49 22.05
C ALA A 770 29.32 39.33 22.50
N THR A 771 29.88 38.14 22.28
CA THR A 771 31.33 37.88 22.27
C THR A 771 31.66 37.17 20.97
N THR A 772 32.65 37.66 20.22
CA THR A 772 33.04 37.10 18.92
C THR A 772 34.50 36.68 18.96
N ASN A 773 34.76 35.38 18.81
CA ASN A 773 36.08 34.79 18.79
C ASN A 773 36.31 34.16 17.40
N VAL A 774 37.24 34.70 16.63
CA VAL A 774 37.62 34.15 15.33
C VAL A 774 39.08 33.73 15.38
N THR A 775 39.34 32.44 15.12
CA THR A 775 40.68 31.85 15.12
C THR A 775 40.94 31.18 13.78
N ASN A 776 41.91 31.67 13.02
CA ASN A 776 42.47 30.93 11.90
C ASN A 776 43.76 30.25 12.36
N THR A 777 43.78 28.92 12.33
CA THR A 777 44.93 28.11 12.75
C THR A 777 46.05 28.14 11.72
N ALA A 778 47.22 27.56 12.03
CA ALA A 778 48.37 27.57 11.14
C ALA A 778 48.16 26.83 9.81
N THR A 779 47.22 25.89 9.75
CA THR A 779 46.90 25.13 8.53
C THR A 779 45.76 25.77 7.72
N GLY A 780 44.95 26.62 8.36
CA GLY A 780 43.81 27.27 7.71
C GLY A 780 44.24 28.39 6.77
N THR A 781 43.58 28.48 5.62
CA THR A 781 43.76 29.61 4.68
C THR A 781 42.44 30.28 4.43
N VAL A 782 42.41 31.61 4.33
CA VAL A 782 41.23 32.36 3.93
C VAL A 782 41.57 33.24 2.73
N THR A 783 40.82 33.05 1.64
CA THR A 783 40.97 33.79 0.39
C THR A 783 39.63 34.40 0.01
N ALA A 784 39.59 35.71 -0.12
CA ALA A 784 38.42 36.42 -0.63
C ALA A 784 38.80 37.26 -1.86
N TYR A 785 37.98 37.16 -2.90
CA TYR A 785 38.09 37.95 -4.10
C TYR A 785 36.72 38.49 -4.49
N GLY A 786 36.49 39.76 -4.19
CA GLY A 786 35.30 40.52 -4.52
C GLY A 786 35.68 41.79 -5.24
N HIS A 787 34.97 42.09 -6.33
CA HIS A 787 35.30 43.24 -7.17
C HIS A 787 35.09 44.58 -6.45
N SER A 788 34.01 44.72 -5.66
CA SER A 788 33.73 45.96 -4.93
C SER A 788 34.40 46.00 -3.56
N TRP A 789 34.44 44.86 -2.89
CA TRP A 789 35.02 44.69 -1.57
C TRP A 789 35.41 43.24 -1.36
N SER A 790 36.59 43.01 -0.77
CA SER A 790 37.06 41.71 -0.32
C SER A 790 37.49 41.83 1.14
N ALA A 791 37.03 40.91 1.99
CA ALA A 791 37.50 40.73 3.36
C ALA A 791 37.78 39.25 3.60
N GLY A 792 38.87 38.93 4.31
CA GLY A 792 39.29 37.56 4.61
C GLY A 792 39.44 37.37 6.10
#